data_AF-A0A430FYW7-F1
#
_entry.id   AF-A0A430FYW7-F1
#
_cell.length_a   1.000
_cell.length_b   1.000
_cell.length_c   1.000
_cell.angle_alpha   90.00
_cell.angle_beta   90.00
_cell.angle_gamma   90.00
#
_symmetry.space_group_name_H-M   'P 1'
#
loop_
_entity.id
_entity.type
_entity.pdbx_description
1 polymer ?
#
loop_
_entity_poly.entity_id
_entity_poly.type
_entity_poly.pdbx_seq_one_letter_code
_entity_poly.pdbx_strand_id
1 'polypeptide(L)'
;MTSPADIISSIYYVSPYATLPPGRGTAGLTVNVKQSSVPTTPPNLVLVIRLRLANDPMVIGVSATSGAGTSPIYALYQPSFPLSATTSYLVDLIWVPQGTSPDGIDWSEAVATAPVTAALVTVTSASFDGQNVTALLDYGQSSFQIGAQLLVYGYSGGVWAFAGSANVEGSTATVGVSGYPAPYRIYATALIPAVNPGGAGSFAAPFSQGPFSPPQTVPQAASSLIQADYDGAAVSLVWGLDGVQGAPIPQGSRVAVQVSGAEIAGFDGGPTSAGFGVATDAASGVTAVVQTQALAIGAAPLSIPLITSAPTVSNVAINGAVVEASVTTSAAASEGWLLRGDDVVAGPVAAASGKLTFTYAASGAVGLTVVARGKSSDGKTTGPRSAPATLLATAPAPVGVTIQTDPSNSANWQVACHWAPLPDSPSSVASYTVSVMQSGSATPLATATTSGVAAVLSFAKTAITAGATQTLSLLATGVSGGTSPAAAQPLAFVTPTLAAVTASADQLAVAWTAPTGLAAGPDAAYAIRVINGAGAGANQTLLVGAPTGGTAAAVPLAGLSVPAGGSAVAMVDLLLGPVRVIADRSMAAGQQATAILAAPRIAAATTNPATGLATLNWADAGTGISYALQFSDGTSQSSSTTSYTLTSAAGVDAGLRYQVASTQTANGVIVTGPYSAAVAVPTAADTLAAARYDGIAVTASWEAHGSADAHILSIYDNAATATAAASVTVNGTAGSLAFAADPAKTYSVYVQPVTAEGVGLSANAIPLFAPAFFLSQQPAASATPYAYPATAQANLGSDAANPPAEAITLYLPQLGLTTDALGPNPIVSGPFTVAASGDADLPYKLTIAADTAVWSFDTTSVRPALQTDYVQLLTSLEAPGTGLAGASPYGIYLVQNAIGRMMPQTFDEQLYYNYGLSLSTSAGSAYVDLRPGMVLRVVLSDYVSINEQSLPTWLNGYAGATVFDFEVGSYHTNGAWRVGFDGFLNQLASHNALQVPAPFKSTTGMGQSGVAAAADLYYPQFQQPYFRAFVPATLLSPSSTTNANQTNLNFAIVAAASFTTINGATPNPQQYATAYFRGRSTLEAMIRVRVDGGERLVPVGTSLGNLLEQLQRRPNAAGRSGGLRLLRASGPGQTATSAAGSLAAQLEVMLDWQGGVVYTAGSGLDGYSLPLLAGDQILTAGF
;
A
#
# COMPACT_ATOMS: atom_id res chain seq x y z
N MET A 1 -75.10 -116.79 -19.99
CA MET A 1 -75.26 -115.60 -20.85
C MET A 1 -74.28 -115.69 -22.02
N THR A 2 -74.73 -115.30 -23.23
CA THR A 2 -73.98 -115.19 -24.51
C THR A 2 -72.89 -114.11 -24.48
N SER A 3 -71.88 -114.21 -25.37
CA SER A 3 -70.76 -113.23 -25.44
C SER A 3 -71.21 -111.87 -25.99
N PRO A 4 -70.76 -110.73 -25.42
CA PRO A 4 -71.06 -109.38 -25.91
C PRO A 4 -70.64 -109.12 -27.37
N ALA A 5 -69.62 -109.84 -27.87
CA ALA A 5 -69.09 -109.71 -29.24
C ALA A 5 -70.09 -110.20 -30.30
N ASP A 6 -70.95 -111.15 -29.92
CA ASP A 6 -71.98 -111.70 -30.80
C ASP A 6 -73.15 -110.76 -30.95
N ILE A 7 -73.26 -109.78 -30.05
CA ILE A 7 -74.40 -108.88 -29.92
C ILE A 7 -74.06 -107.48 -30.45
N ILE A 8 -72.88 -106.90 -30.19
CA ILE A 8 -72.58 -105.49 -30.53
C ILE A 8 -71.93 -105.34 -31.92
N SER A 9 -72.36 -104.37 -32.73
CA SER A 9 -71.78 -104.06 -34.06
C SER A 9 -70.92 -102.80 -34.06
N SER A 10 -71.38 -101.76 -33.38
CA SER A 10 -70.60 -100.54 -33.17
C SER A 10 -71.11 -99.83 -31.93
N ILE A 11 -70.17 -99.17 -31.27
CA ILE A 11 -70.48 -98.22 -30.22
C ILE A 11 -69.84 -96.92 -30.67
N TYR A 12 -70.57 -95.84 -30.63
CA TYR A 12 -69.94 -94.54 -30.76
C TYR A 12 -70.61 -93.55 -29.85
N TYR A 13 -69.79 -92.66 -29.34
CA TYR A 13 -70.21 -91.60 -28.48
C TYR A 13 -69.93 -90.26 -29.15
N VAL A 14 -71.00 -89.51 -29.42
CA VAL A 14 -70.90 -88.11 -29.83
C VAL A 14 -71.38 -87.29 -28.64
N SER A 15 -70.55 -86.36 -28.16
CA SER A 15 -70.93 -85.51 -27.04
C SER A 15 -72.26 -84.83 -27.33
N PRO A 16 -73.24 -84.85 -26.39
CA PRO A 16 -74.35 -83.91 -26.44
C PRO A 16 -73.73 -82.51 -26.54
N TYR A 17 -74.27 -81.66 -27.41
CA TYR A 17 -73.79 -80.28 -27.67
C TYR A 17 -72.59 -80.12 -28.62
N ALA A 18 -71.97 -81.19 -29.14
CA ALA A 18 -70.96 -81.06 -30.20
C ALA A 18 -71.61 -80.91 -31.59
N THR A 19 -71.01 -80.10 -32.47
CA THR A 19 -71.39 -80.06 -33.89
C THR A 19 -71.18 -81.42 -34.53
N LEU A 20 -72.17 -81.89 -35.28
CA LEU A 20 -72.11 -83.22 -35.89
C LEU A 20 -70.92 -83.30 -36.85
N PRO A 21 -69.97 -84.22 -36.63
CA PRO A 21 -68.82 -84.36 -37.52
C PRO A 21 -69.27 -84.86 -38.90
N PRO A 22 -68.49 -84.59 -39.96
CA PRO A 22 -68.80 -85.04 -41.31
C PRO A 22 -69.10 -86.54 -41.34
N GLY A 23 -70.34 -86.91 -41.70
CA GLY A 23 -70.80 -88.31 -41.77
C GLY A 23 -71.53 -88.88 -40.53
N ARG A 24 -71.87 -88.09 -39.51
CA ARG A 24 -72.68 -88.53 -38.33
C ARG A 24 -74.01 -87.76 -38.19
N GLY A 25 -75.08 -88.43 -37.70
CA GLY A 25 -76.46 -87.90 -37.71
C GLY A 25 -77.16 -87.72 -36.35
N THR A 26 -76.66 -88.27 -35.25
CA THR A 26 -77.28 -88.17 -33.91
C THR A 26 -76.22 -88.01 -32.81
N ALA A 27 -76.55 -87.29 -31.74
CA ALA A 27 -75.70 -87.06 -30.57
C ALA A 27 -76.10 -87.97 -29.40
N GLY A 28 -75.15 -88.33 -28.53
CA GLY A 28 -75.34 -89.24 -27.41
C GLY A 28 -74.58 -90.56 -27.57
N LEU A 29 -74.77 -91.46 -26.60
CA LEU A 29 -74.27 -92.82 -26.67
C LEU A 29 -75.20 -93.65 -27.54
N THR A 30 -74.70 -94.03 -28.71
CA THR A 30 -75.41 -94.96 -29.59
C THR A 30 -74.74 -96.32 -29.50
N VAL A 31 -75.51 -97.31 -29.06
CA VAL A 31 -75.12 -98.71 -29.14
C VAL A 31 -75.94 -99.37 -30.21
N ASN A 32 -75.27 -99.90 -31.22
CA ASN A 32 -75.89 -100.70 -32.26
C ASN A 32 -75.60 -102.17 -31.98
N VAL A 33 -76.66 -102.97 -31.91
CA VAL A 33 -76.54 -104.42 -31.82
C VAL A 33 -76.90 -105.07 -33.15
N LYS A 34 -76.54 -106.34 -33.29
CA LYS A 34 -76.87 -107.14 -34.46
C LYS A 34 -78.35 -107.54 -34.36
N GLN A 35 -79.10 -107.32 -35.44
CA GLN A 35 -80.54 -107.64 -35.55
C GLN A 35 -80.88 -109.07 -35.12
N SER A 36 -79.97 -110.02 -35.33
CA SER A 36 -80.11 -111.43 -34.97
C SER A 36 -80.19 -111.70 -33.45
N SER A 37 -79.87 -110.71 -32.62
CA SER A 37 -79.76 -110.88 -31.17
C SER A 37 -81.03 -110.52 -30.40
N VAL A 38 -82.08 -110.03 -31.06
CA VAL A 38 -83.33 -109.56 -30.42
C VAL A 38 -84.22 -110.74 -30.00
N PRO A 39 -84.68 -110.84 -28.72
CA PRO A 39 -85.52 -111.93 -28.25
C PRO A 39 -86.97 -111.93 -28.80
N THR A 40 -87.60 -113.12 -28.92
CA THR A 40 -88.91 -113.33 -29.60
C THR A 40 -90.14 -113.53 -28.68
N THR A 41 -89.99 -113.63 -27.34
CA THR A 41 -91.09 -113.67 -26.34
C THR A 41 -90.56 -113.18 -24.98
N PRO A 42 -91.26 -112.31 -24.22
CA PRO A 42 -92.55 -111.69 -24.52
C PRO A 42 -92.46 -110.71 -25.70
N PRO A 43 -93.53 -110.52 -26.49
CA PRO A 43 -93.52 -109.54 -27.58
C PRO A 43 -93.42 -108.10 -27.03
N ASN A 44 -93.03 -107.16 -27.90
CA ASN A 44 -92.86 -105.72 -27.59
C ASN A 44 -91.71 -105.42 -26.64
N LEU A 45 -90.53 -105.96 -26.93
CA LEU A 45 -89.28 -105.63 -26.25
C LEU A 45 -88.58 -104.43 -26.90
N VAL A 46 -87.95 -103.60 -26.08
CA VAL A 46 -87.04 -102.53 -26.50
C VAL A 46 -85.65 -102.80 -25.92
N LEU A 47 -84.60 -102.48 -26.68
CA LEU A 47 -83.24 -102.51 -26.17
C LEU A 47 -83.08 -101.30 -25.25
N VAL A 48 -82.79 -101.60 -24.01
CA VAL A 48 -82.58 -100.60 -22.98
C VAL A 48 -81.14 -100.71 -22.52
N ILE A 49 -80.46 -99.56 -22.47
CA ILE A 49 -79.11 -99.49 -21.97
C ILE A 49 -79.06 -98.81 -20.63
N ARG A 50 -78.25 -99.35 -19.74
CA ARG A 50 -77.83 -98.69 -18.51
C ARG A 50 -76.40 -98.27 -18.68
N LEU A 51 -76.20 -96.96 -18.71
CA LEU A 51 -74.87 -96.41 -18.60
C LEU A 51 -74.50 -96.32 -17.12
N ARG A 52 -73.39 -96.96 -16.76
CA ARG A 52 -72.88 -96.94 -15.39
C ARG A 52 -71.37 -96.74 -15.38
N LEU A 53 -70.87 -96.41 -14.20
CA LEU A 53 -69.45 -96.43 -13.94
C LEU A 53 -68.94 -97.89 -13.93
N ALA A 54 -67.72 -98.10 -14.45
CA ALA A 54 -67.14 -99.44 -14.51
C ALA A 54 -66.76 -99.95 -13.12
N ASN A 55 -66.24 -99.05 -12.28
CA ASN A 55 -65.63 -99.35 -10.98
C ASN A 55 -66.50 -98.91 -9.79
N ASP A 56 -67.70 -98.38 -10.04
CA ASP A 56 -68.65 -97.89 -9.02
C ASP A 56 -70.08 -98.32 -9.42
N PRO A 57 -70.93 -98.83 -8.51
CA PRO A 57 -72.32 -99.20 -8.80
C PRO A 57 -73.23 -98.01 -9.20
N MET A 58 -72.74 -96.76 -9.16
CA MET A 58 -73.51 -95.59 -9.56
C MET A 58 -73.95 -95.66 -11.04
N VAL A 59 -75.27 -95.60 -11.23
CA VAL A 59 -75.92 -95.57 -12.54
C VAL A 59 -76.10 -94.12 -12.98
N ILE A 60 -75.62 -93.80 -14.17
CA ILE A 60 -75.72 -92.46 -14.76
C ILE A 60 -77.12 -92.25 -15.31
N GLY A 61 -77.62 -93.28 -15.98
CA GLY A 61 -78.99 -93.28 -16.45
C GLY A 61 -79.26 -94.46 -17.36
N VAL A 62 -80.54 -94.60 -17.64
CA VAL A 62 -81.11 -95.67 -18.43
C VAL A 62 -81.78 -95.05 -19.64
N SER A 63 -81.62 -95.64 -20.82
CA SER A 63 -82.35 -95.18 -22.00
C SER A 63 -83.85 -95.35 -21.82
N ALA A 64 -84.64 -94.54 -22.52
CA ALA A 64 -86.08 -94.65 -22.45
C ALA A 64 -86.56 -96.07 -22.78
N THR A 65 -87.55 -96.57 -22.03
CA THR A 65 -88.21 -97.86 -22.29
C THR A 65 -89.49 -97.71 -23.12
N SER A 66 -89.86 -96.48 -23.50
CA SER A 66 -90.97 -96.15 -24.40
C SER A 66 -90.77 -94.78 -25.04
N GLY A 67 -91.26 -94.58 -26.27
CA GLY A 67 -91.16 -93.29 -26.99
C GLY A 67 -90.25 -93.33 -28.22
N ALA A 68 -90.00 -92.18 -28.84
CA ALA A 68 -89.09 -92.07 -29.98
C ALA A 68 -87.65 -92.41 -29.57
N GLY A 69 -86.92 -93.16 -30.40
CA GLY A 69 -85.56 -93.59 -30.10
C GLY A 69 -85.46 -94.93 -29.35
N THR A 70 -86.59 -95.58 -29.03
CA THR A 70 -86.60 -96.95 -28.50
C THR A 70 -86.72 -97.96 -29.63
N SER A 71 -85.75 -98.86 -29.74
CA SER A 71 -85.68 -99.89 -30.78
C SER A 71 -85.18 -101.20 -30.19
N PRO A 72 -85.54 -102.36 -30.75
CA PRO A 72 -84.95 -103.62 -30.34
C PRO A 72 -83.46 -103.76 -30.71
N ILE A 73 -82.94 -102.97 -31.68
CA ILE A 73 -81.58 -103.15 -32.24
C ILE A 73 -80.61 -101.98 -32.06
N TYR A 74 -81.12 -100.84 -31.62
CA TYR A 74 -80.27 -99.75 -31.20
C TYR A 74 -80.88 -99.15 -29.95
N ALA A 75 -80.01 -98.73 -29.05
CA ALA A 75 -80.41 -97.93 -27.93
C ALA A 75 -79.62 -96.64 -27.99
N LEU A 76 -80.37 -95.54 -27.89
CA LEU A 76 -79.81 -94.22 -27.74
C LEU A 76 -80.04 -93.78 -26.30
N TYR A 77 -78.95 -93.52 -25.60
CA TYR A 77 -78.99 -92.77 -24.37
C TYR A 77 -78.25 -91.47 -24.61
N GLN A 78 -78.96 -90.36 -24.48
CA GLN A 78 -78.36 -89.05 -24.49
C GLN A 78 -78.29 -88.58 -23.05
N PRO A 79 -77.12 -88.67 -22.40
CA PRO A 79 -76.97 -88.10 -21.07
C PRO A 79 -77.21 -86.59 -21.16
N SER A 80 -77.82 -86.00 -20.13
CA SER A 80 -78.08 -84.55 -20.02
C SER A 80 -76.81 -83.72 -19.84
N PHE A 81 -75.66 -84.40 -19.81
CA PHE A 81 -74.33 -83.84 -19.69
C PHE A 81 -73.33 -84.65 -20.53
N PRO A 82 -72.21 -84.06 -20.96
CA PRO A 82 -71.12 -84.80 -21.59
C PRO A 82 -70.52 -85.86 -20.66
N LEU A 83 -70.18 -87.03 -21.19
CA LEU A 83 -69.47 -88.07 -20.47
C LEU A 83 -68.01 -87.65 -20.28
N SER A 84 -67.48 -87.94 -19.09
CA SER A 84 -66.09 -87.60 -18.73
C SER A 84 -65.10 -88.56 -19.39
N ALA A 85 -64.15 -88.02 -20.14
CA ALA A 85 -63.07 -88.79 -20.76
C ALA A 85 -62.26 -89.65 -19.76
N THR A 86 -62.15 -89.21 -18.51
CA THR A 86 -61.30 -89.85 -17.48
C THR A 86 -62.00 -90.98 -16.73
N THR A 87 -63.28 -91.17 -16.99
CA THR A 87 -64.10 -92.11 -16.25
C THR A 87 -64.35 -93.36 -17.08
N SER A 88 -64.15 -94.53 -16.46
CA SER A 88 -64.47 -95.79 -17.12
C SER A 88 -65.97 -95.97 -17.14
N TYR A 89 -66.55 -96.00 -18.33
CA TYR A 89 -67.96 -96.29 -18.50
C TYR A 89 -68.16 -97.67 -19.06
N LEU A 90 -69.10 -98.38 -18.47
CA LEU A 90 -69.65 -99.59 -19.02
C LEU A 90 -71.10 -99.31 -19.40
N VAL A 91 -71.46 -99.77 -20.60
CA VAL A 91 -72.85 -99.83 -21.01
C VAL A 91 -73.31 -101.26 -20.84
N ASP A 92 -74.30 -101.47 -19.98
CA ASP A 92 -75.04 -102.72 -19.91
C ASP A 92 -76.25 -102.63 -20.83
N LEU A 93 -76.55 -103.73 -21.49
CA LEU A 93 -77.66 -103.86 -22.43
C LEU A 93 -78.67 -104.86 -21.84
N ILE A 94 -79.96 -104.56 -21.94
CA ILE A 94 -81.02 -105.52 -21.62
C ILE A 94 -82.22 -105.29 -22.52
N TRP A 95 -82.97 -106.34 -22.81
CA TRP A 95 -84.29 -106.19 -23.43
C TRP A 95 -85.36 -106.27 -22.36
N VAL A 96 -86.19 -105.25 -22.30
CA VAL A 96 -87.36 -105.25 -21.42
C VAL A 96 -88.63 -104.95 -22.20
N PRO A 97 -89.78 -105.43 -21.72
CA PRO A 97 -91.07 -105.05 -22.27
C PRO A 97 -91.20 -103.53 -22.29
N GLN A 98 -91.73 -103.01 -23.39
CA GLN A 98 -91.89 -101.57 -23.56
C GLN A 98 -92.74 -100.97 -22.44
N GLY A 99 -92.31 -99.84 -21.90
CA GLY A 99 -92.99 -99.18 -20.78
C GLY A 99 -92.65 -99.74 -19.39
N THR A 100 -91.72 -100.71 -19.29
CA THR A 100 -91.18 -101.15 -18.00
C THR A 100 -90.61 -99.94 -17.25
N SER A 101 -91.05 -99.75 -16.00
CA SER A 101 -90.54 -98.69 -15.14
C SER A 101 -89.03 -98.85 -14.98
N PRO A 102 -88.20 -97.79 -15.15
CA PRO A 102 -86.75 -97.85 -14.98
C PRO A 102 -86.29 -98.44 -13.63
N ASP A 103 -87.09 -98.24 -12.58
CA ASP A 103 -86.84 -98.79 -11.23
C ASP A 103 -87.23 -100.28 -11.12
N GLY A 104 -88.02 -100.78 -12.08
CA GLY A 104 -88.46 -102.17 -12.17
C GLY A 104 -87.62 -103.02 -13.12
N ILE A 105 -86.52 -102.49 -13.66
CA ILE A 105 -85.61 -103.24 -14.53
C ILE A 105 -84.60 -104.01 -13.66
N ASP A 106 -84.62 -105.34 -13.75
CA ASP A 106 -83.61 -106.19 -13.15
C ASP A 106 -82.37 -106.28 -14.04
N TRP A 107 -81.37 -105.45 -13.72
CA TRP A 107 -80.12 -105.40 -14.46
C TRP A 107 -79.15 -106.55 -14.18
N SER A 108 -79.48 -107.46 -13.25
CA SER A 108 -78.69 -108.69 -13.09
C SER A 108 -78.82 -109.62 -14.30
N GLU A 109 -79.84 -109.41 -15.14
CA GLU A 109 -80.08 -110.13 -16.40
C GLU A 109 -79.54 -109.40 -17.65
N ALA A 110 -78.63 -108.43 -17.48
CA ALA A 110 -78.03 -107.70 -18.60
C ALA A 110 -77.37 -108.66 -19.63
N VAL A 111 -77.77 -108.55 -20.90
CA VAL A 111 -77.37 -109.47 -21.98
C VAL A 111 -75.97 -109.23 -22.51
N ALA A 112 -75.42 -108.04 -22.31
CA ALA A 112 -74.09 -107.66 -22.74
C ALA A 112 -73.61 -106.44 -21.97
N THR A 113 -72.30 -106.36 -21.77
CA THR A 113 -71.62 -105.20 -21.21
C THR A 113 -70.42 -104.86 -22.08
N ALA A 114 -70.23 -103.59 -22.44
CA ALA A 114 -69.09 -103.14 -23.23
C ALA A 114 -68.53 -101.79 -22.74
N PRO A 115 -67.22 -101.54 -22.94
CA PRO A 115 -66.64 -100.25 -22.63
C PRO A 115 -67.12 -99.20 -23.63
N VAL A 116 -67.40 -98.02 -23.09
CA VAL A 116 -67.68 -96.81 -23.86
C VAL A 116 -66.54 -95.85 -23.65
N THR A 117 -65.87 -95.45 -24.73
CA THR A 117 -64.88 -94.39 -24.63
C THR A 117 -65.52 -93.02 -24.89
N ALA A 118 -65.37 -92.13 -23.91
CA ALA A 118 -65.60 -90.71 -24.07
C ALA A 118 -64.29 -89.93 -24.20
N ALA A 119 -63.16 -90.64 -24.35
CA ALA A 119 -61.85 -90.02 -24.47
C ALA A 119 -61.76 -89.17 -25.73
N LEU A 120 -61.16 -87.99 -25.58
CA LEU A 120 -61.00 -87.03 -26.67
C LEU A 120 -59.55 -87.05 -27.11
N VAL A 121 -59.30 -87.62 -28.30
CA VAL A 121 -58.00 -87.45 -28.96
C VAL A 121 -58.00 -86.11 -29.67
N THR A 122 -57.00 -85.28 -29.42
CA THR A 122 -56.84 -83.98 -30.08
C THR A 122 -55.57 -83.94 -30.90
N VAL A 123 -55.59 -83.15 -31.98
CA VAL A 123 -54.38 -82.82 -32.73
C VAL A 123 -53.71 -81.65 -32.02
N THR A 124 -52.57 -81.91 -31.40
CA THR A 124 -51.82 -80.88 -30.64
C THR A 124 -50.98 -79.99 -31.52
N SER A 125 -50.43 -80.56 -32.61
CA SER A 125 -49.69 -79.81 -33.61
C SER A 125 -49.73 -80.56 -34.93
N ALA A 126 -49.62 -79.82 -36.03
CA ALA A 126 -49.42 -80.43 -37.33
C ALA A 126 -48.45 -79.60 -38.18
N SER A 127 -47.78 -80.23 -39.14
CA SER A 127 -46.93 -79.50 -40.08
C SER A 127 -47.18 -79.99 -41.49
N PHE A 128 -47.22 -79.03 -42.41
CA PHE A 128 -47.18 -79.28 -43.84
C PHE A 128 -45.83 -78.83 -44.40
N ASP A 129 -45.06 -79.80 -44.88
CA ASP A 129 -43.74 -79.58 -45.49
C ASP A 129 -43.81 -79.29 -47.00
N GLY A 130 -45.03 -79.25 -47.56
CA GLY A 130 -45.28 -79.17 -48.99
C GLY A 130 -45.81 -80.46 -49.62
N GLN A 131 -45.71 -81.62 -48.93
CA GLN A 131 -46.17 -82.92 -49.45
C GLN A 131 -46.97 -83.75 -48.44
N ASN A 132 -46.61 -83.74 -47.15
CA ASN A 132 -47.22 -84.60 -46.13
C ASN A 132 -47.84 -83.77 -45.00
N VAL A 133 -48.95 -84.27 -44.44
CA VAL A 133 -49.49 -83.76 -43.17
C VAL A 133 -49.05 -84.70 -42.07
N THR A 134 -48.17 -84.22 -41.20
CA THR A 134 -47.76 -84.95 -39.99
C THR A 134 -48.40 -84.27 -38.80
N ALA A 135 -49.17 -85.03 -38.01
CA ALA A 135 -49.84 -84.54 -36.82
C ALA A 135 -49.34 -85.27 -35.58
N LEU A 136 -49.16 -84.52 -34.50
CA LEU A 136 -48.99 -85.03 -33.16
C LEU A 136 -50.37 -85.12 -32.50
N LEU A 137 -50.64 -86.26 -31.88
CA LEU A 137 -51.89 -86.64 -31.26
C LEU A 137 -51.70 -86.70 -29.75
N ASP A 138 -52.56 -86.00 -29.02
CA ASP A 138 -52.73 -86.18 -27.59
C ASP A 138 -53.99 -86.98 -27.36
N TYR A 139 -53.81 -88.13 -26.70
CA TYR A 139 -54.87 -89.07 -26.37
C TYR A 139 -55.72 -88.59 -25.19
N GLY A 140 -55.30 -87.53 -24.49
CA GLY A 140 -55.94 -87.03 -23.30
C GLY A 140 -55.92 -88.06 -22.17
N GLN A 141 -56.61 -87.75 -21.08
CA GLN A 141 -56.80 -88.71 -19.99
C GLN A 141 -57.90 -89.70 -20.35
N SER A 142 -57.54 -90.98 -20.45
CA SER A 142 -58.46 -92.09 -20.64
C SER A 142 -58.23 -93.12 -19.54
N SER A 143 -59.33 -93.69 -19.04
CA SER A 143 -59.28 -94.78 -18.06
C SER A 143 -59.03 -96.16 -18.69
N PHE A 144 -58.92 -96.20 -20.01
CA PHE A 144 -58.56 -97.37 -20.80
C PHE A 144 -57.42 -97.04 -21.76
N GLN A 145 -56.63 -98.04 -22.14
CA GLN A 145 -55.73 -97.90 -23.28
C GLN A 145 -56.55 -97.72 -24.56
N ILE A 146 -56.25 -96.66 -25.30
CA ILE A 146 -56.96 -96.26 -26.52
C ILE A 146 -55.97 -96.04 -27.65
N GLY A 147 -56.42 -96.34 -28.87
CA GLY A 147 -55.79 -95.87 -30.10
C GLY A 147 -56.57 -94.69 -30.68
N ALA A 148 -56.11 -94.18 -31.82
CA ALA A 148 -56.68 -93.03 -32.48
C ALA A 148 -56.83 -93.28 -33.98
N GLN A 149 -57.73 -92.53 -34.60
CA GLN A 149 -57.81 -92.40 -36.04
C GLN A 149 -57.67 -90.92 -36.42
N LEU A 150 -56.68 -90.60 -37.26
CA LEU A 150 -56.49 -89.29 -37.88
C LEU A 150 -57.17 -89.29 -39.25
N LEU A 151 -57.93 -88.25 -39.56
CA LEU A 151 -58.60 -88.05 -40.84
C LEU A 151 -58.23 -86.67 -41.39
N VAL A 152 -57.81 -86.61 -42.64
CA VAL A 152 -57.47 -85.37 -43.34
C VAL A 152 -58.42 -85.16 -44.50
N TYR A 153 -58.86 -83.91 -44.67
CA TYR A 153 -59.74 -83.46 -45.73
C TYR A 153 -59.12 -82.30 -46.48
N GLY A 154 -59.04 -82.39 -47.81
CA GLY A 154 -58.59 -81.29 -48.67
C GLY A 154 -59.76 -80.44 -49.13
N TYR A 155 -59.52 -79.13 -49.30
CA TYR A 155 -60.52 -78.24 -49.86
C TYR A 155 -60.44 -78.23 -51.39
N SER A 156 -61.44 -78.80 -52.06
CA SER A 156 -61.50 -78.86 -53.52
C SER A 156 -62.94 -78.63 -54.01
N GLY A 157 -63.12 -77.72 -54.97
CA GLY A 157 -64.43 -77.44 -55.57
C GLY A 157 -65.50 -76.87 -54.62
N GLY A 158 -65.09 -76.25 -53.50
CA GLY A 158 -66.02 -75.65 -52.53
C GLY A 158 -66.51 -76.59 -51.41
N VAL A 159 -66.05 -77.84 -51.39
CA VAL A 159 -66.48 -78.87 -50.42
C VAL A 159 -65.24 -79.54 -49.79
N TRP A 160 -65.38 -80.01 -48.55
CA TRP A 160 -64.34 -80.79 -47.85
C TRP A 160 -64.41 -82.25 -48.29
N ALA A 161 -63.43 -82.69 -49.07
CA ALA A 161 -63.33 -84.06 -49.56
C ALA A 161 -62.29 -84.83 -48.73
N PHE A 162 -62.59 -86.11 -48.45
CA PHE A 162 -61.68 -86.96 -47.68
C PHE A 162 -60.38 -87.18 -48.46
N ALA A 163 -59.27 -86.71 -47.92
CA ALA A 163 -57.94 -86.79 -48.52
C ALA A 163 -57.16 -88.02 -48.03
N GLY A 164 -57.48 -88.54 -46.83
CA GLY A 164 -56.88 -89.77 -46.30
C GLY A 164 -57.10 -89.95 -44.80
N SER A 165 -56.83 -91.15 -44.28
CA SER A 165 -56.81 -91.43 -42.85
C SER A 165 -55.70 -92.39 -42.44
N ALA A 166 -55.37 -92.39 -41.15
CA ALA A 166 -54.45 -93.33 -40.53
C ALA A 166 -54.96 -93.71 -39.12
N ASN A 167 -54.95 -95.00 -38.80
CA ASN A 167 -55.20 -95.49 -37.44
C ASN A 167 -53.86 -95.71 -36.74
N VAL A 168 -53.71 -95.24 -35.51
CA VAL A 168 -52.44 -95.32 -34.77
C VAL A 168 -52.66 -95.49 -33.27
N GLU A 169 -51.81 -96.27 -32.62
CA GLU A 169 -51.77 -96.43 -31.16
C GLU A 169 -50.75 -95.48 -30.50
N GLY A 170 -49.82 -94.92 -31.29
CA GLY A 170 -48.81 -93.94 -30.87
C GLY A 170 -49.14 -92.48 -31.20
N SER A 171 -48.40 -91.56 -30.60
CA SER A 171 -48.68 -90.11 -30.62
C SER A 171 -48.46 -89.39 -31.95
N THR A 172 -48.00 -90.06 -33.01
CA THR A 172 -47.73 -89.39 -34.30
C THR A 172 -48.41 -90.13 -35.43
N ALA A 173 -49.16 -89.41 -36.25
CA ALA A 173 -49.76 -89.91 -37.47
C ALA A 173 -49.35 -89.04 -38.64
N THR A 174 -48.87 -89.69 -39.70
CA THR A 174 -48.55 -89.05 -40.97
C THR A 174 -49.53 -89.52 -42.02
N VAL A 175 -50.13 -88.57 -42.74
CA VAL A 175 -51.04 -88.82 -43.85
C VAL A 175 -50.46 -88.16 -45.09
N GLY A 176 -50.20 -88.98 -46.11
CA GLY A 176 -49.90 -88.48 -47.45
C GLY A 176 -51.17 -87.91 -48.06
N VAL A 177 -51.11 -86.66 -48.53
CA VAL A 177 -52.28 -85.91 -49.05
C VAL A 177 -52.17 -85.61 -50.55
N SER A 178 -51.39 -86.42 -51.28
CA SER A 178 -51.10 -86.21 -52.70
C SER A 178 -52.38 -86.16 -53.54
N GLY A 179 -52.54 -85.09 -54.33
CA GLY A 179 -53.67 -84.92 -55.27
C GLY A 179 -54.75 -83.92 -54.84
N TYR A 180 -54.62 -83.30 -53.66
CA TYR A 180 -55.55 -82.26 -53.17
C TYR A 180 -54.77 -80.96 -52.89
N PRO A 181 -55.29 -79.77 -53.24
CA PRO A 181 -54.66 -78.50 -52.89
C PRO A 181 -54.94 -78.10 -51.43
N ALA A 182 -53.99 -77.42 -50.79
CA ALA A 182 -54.21 -76.77 -49.50
C ALA A 182 -55.26 -75.64 -49.62
N PRO A 183 -56.04 -75.33 -48.57
CA PRO A 183 -55.88 -75.74 -47.17
C PRO A 183 -56.42 -77.14 -46.85
N TYR A 184 -55.82 -77.78 -45.84
CA TYR A 184 -56.24 -79.09 -45.32
C TYR A 184 -56.91 -78.94 -43.95
N ARG A 185 -57.99 -79.70 -43.69
CA ARG A 185 -58.64 -79.89 -42.38
C ARG A 185 -58.30 -81.25 -41.79
N ILE A 186 -57.95 -81.27 -40.51
CA ILE A 186 -57.47 -82.45 -39.80
C ILE A 186 -58.41 -82.75 -38.62
N TYR A 187 -58.84 -84.00 -38.47
CA TYR A 187 -59.67 -84.50 -37.36
C TYR A 187 -59.04 -85.73 -36.72
N ALA A 188 -59.21 -85.92 -35.40
CA ALA A 188 -58.82 -87.13 -34.68
C ALA A 188 -60.00 -87.72 -33.88
N THR A 189 -60.04 -89.03 -33.65
CA THR A 189 -61.03 -89.67 -32.77
C THR A 189 -60.41 -90.82 -31.98
N ALA A 190 -60.85 -91.01 -30.73
CA ALA A 190 -60.41 -92.12 -29.88
C ALA A 190 -61.06 -93.44 -30.31
N LEU A 191 -60.32 -94.53 -30.15
CA LEU A 191 -60.76 -95.88 -30.47
C LEU A 191 -60.43 -96.80 -29.29
N ILE A 192 -61.41 -97.55 -28.80
CA ILE A 192 -61.22 -98.66 -27.86
C ILE A 192 -61.94 -99.92 -28.38
N PRO A 193 -61.38 -101.13 -28.25
CA PRO A 193 -62.10 -102.36 -28.61
C PRO A 193 -63.36 -102.57 -27.76
N ALA A 194 -64.50 -102.89 -28.38
CA ALA A 194 -65.80 -103.05 -27.69
C ALA A 194 -65.93 -104.39 -26.94
N VAL A 195 -64.99 -105.33 -27.15
CA VAL A 195 -64.90 -106.59 -26.41
C VAL A 195 -63.44 -106.86 -26.06
N ASN A 196 -63.21 -107.22 -24.80
CA ASN A 196 -61.87 -107.49 -24.29
C ASN A 196 -61.71 -108.99 -23.94
N PRO A 197 -61.20 -109.84 -24.85
CA PRO A 197 -60.91 -111.24 -24.56
C PRO A 197 -59.57 -111.44 -23.83
N GLY A 198 -58.82 -110.38 -23.51
CA GLY A 198 -57.64 -110.46 -22.63
C GLY A 198 -56.36 -111.05 -23.25
N GLY A 199 -56.08 -110.87 -24.55
CA GLY A 199 -54.82 -111.31 -25.18
C GLY A 199 -54.22 -110.32 -26.19
N ALA A 200 -52.89 -110.27 -26.29
CA ALA A 200 -52.12 -109.35 -27.15
C ALA A 200 -52.50 -109.49 -28.64
N GLY A 201 -52.71 -108.34 -29.32
CA GLY A 201 -53.32 -108.23 -30.65
C GLY A 201 -54.77 -107.74 -30.66
N SER A 202 -55.30 -107.34 -29.50
CA SER A 202 -56.73 -107.03 -29.30
C SER A 202 -57.21 -105.67 -29.82
N PHE A 203 -56.38 -104.85 -30.49
CA PHE A 203 -56.85 -103.58 -31.08
C PHE A 203 -57.52 -103.81 -32.43
N ALA A 204 -58.64 -104.53 -32.42
CA ALA A 204 -59.43 -104.89 -33.58
C ALA A 204 -60.90 -104.54 -33.39
N ALA A 205 -61.60 -104.29 -34.50
CA ALA A 205 -63.01 -103.96 -34.51
C ALA A 205 -63.87 -105.16 -34.03
N PRO A 206 -65.07 -104.93 -33.47
CA PRO A 206 -65.76 -103.65 -33.37
C PRO A 206 -65.17 -102.73 -32.30
N PHE A 207 -64.96 -101.46 -32.66
CA PHE A 207 -64.48 -100.43 -31.74
C PHE A 207 -65.64 -99.63 -31.18
N SER A 208 -65.52 -99.25 -29.91
CA SER A 208 -66.16 -98.05 -29.40
C SER A 208 -65.34 -96.84 -29.83
N GLN A 209 -65.98 -95.94 -30.59
CA GLN A 209 -65.37 -94.70 -31.04
C GLN A 209 -65.77 -93.55 -30.12
N GLY A 210 -64.78 -92.76 -29.73
CA GLY A 210 -64.98 -91.55 -28.98
C GLY A 210 -65.44 -90.38 -29.86
N PRO A 211 -65.61 -89.20 -29.24
CA PRO A 211 -65.92 -87.98 -29.97
C PRO A 211 -64.83 -87.64 -31.00
N PHE A 212 -65.23 -86.96 -32.08
CA PHE A 212 -64.30 -86.34 -33.02
C PHE A 212 -63.68 -85.09 -32.39
N SER A 213 -62.41 -84.85 -32.69
CA SER A 213 -61.76 -83.59 -32.39
C SER A 213 -62.37 -82.46 -33.22
N PRO A 214 -62.26 -81.21 -32.75
CA PRO A 214 -62.48 -80.05 -33.61
C PRO A 214 -61.55 -80.07 -34.84
N PRO A 215 -61.97 -79.51 -36.00
CA PRO A 215 -61.13 -79.43 -37.20
C PRO A 215 -59.94 -78.48 -37.01
N GLN A 216 -58.76 -78.93 -37.43
CA GLN A 216 -57.51 -78.16 -37.44
C GLN A 216 -57.08 -77.83 -38.87
N THR A 217 -56.72 -76.57 -39.20
CA THR A 217 -56.48 -76.12 -40.59
C THR A 217 -55.09 -75.53 -40.83
N VAL A 218 -54.41 -75.92 -41.91
CA VAL A 218 -53.09 -75.36 -42.30
C VAL A 218 -53.20 -73.90 -42.77
N PRO A 219 -52.38 -72.95 -42.25
CA PRO A 219 -52.47 -71.51 -42.57
C PRO A 219 -51.77 -71.09 -43.88
N GLN A 220 -51.91 -69.82 -44.27
CA GLN A 220 -51.20 -69.21 -45.42
C GLN A 220 -49.67 -69.18 -45.22
N ALA A 221 -48.89 -69.44 -46.28
CA ALA A 221 -47.42 -69.47 -46.25
C ALA A 221 -46.78 -68.09 -46.49
N ALA A 222 -45.53 -67.92 -46.04
CA ALA A 222 -44.70 -66.77 -46.39
C ALA A 222 -44.19 -66.87 -47.85
N SER A 223 -44.28 -65.78 -48.62
CA SER A 223 -44.08 -65.81 -50.08
C SER A 223 -42.94 -64.93 -50.60
N SER A 224 -42.63 -63.80 -49.95
CA SER A 224 -41.64 -62.83 -50.48
C SER A 224 -41.00 -61.94 -49.42
N LEU A 225 -39.73 -61.57 -49.61
CA LEU A 225 -38.99 -60.65 -48.73
C LEU A 225 -39.32 -59.17 -49.02
N ILE A 226 -39.67 -58.44 -47.95
CA ILE A 226 -39.87 -56.98 -47.97
C ILE A 226 -38.65 -56.27 -47.36
N GLN A 227 -38.18 -56.72 -46.19
CA GLN A 227 -37.08 -56.07 -45.46
C GLN A 227 -36.33 -57.07 -44.57
N ALA A 228 -35.01 -56.96 -44.52
CA ALA A 228 -34.14 -57.70 -43.60
C ALA A 228 -33.00 -56.81 -43.08
N ASP A 229 -33.08 -56.38 -41.83
CA ASP A 229 -32.05 -55.55 -41.21
C ASP A 229 -31.33 -56.31 -40.12
N TYR A 230 -29.99 -56.34 -40.18
CA TYR A 230 -29.14 -56.87 -39.12
C TYR A 230 -28.22 -55.76 -38.60
N ASP A 231 -28.34 -55.41 -37.32
CA ASP A 231 -27.54 -54.34 -36.72
C ASP A 231 -26.25 -54.84 -36.04
N GLY A 232 -25.97 -56.15 -36.11
CA GLY A 232 -24.85 -56.82 -35.46
C GLY A 232 -25.22 -57.57 -34.18
N ALA A 233 -26.43 -57.35 -33.65
CA ALA A 233 -26.93 -58.05 -32.48
C ALA A 233 -28.37 -58.56 -32.66
N ALA A 234 -29.18 -57.87 -33.45
CA ALA A 234 -30.58 -58.20 -33.71
C ALA A 234 -30.91 -58.14 -35.20
N VAL A 235 -31.81 -59.04 -35.61
CA VAL A 235 -32.37 -59.14 -36.95
C VAL A 235 -33.83 -58.68 -36.90
N SER A 236 -34.23 -57.85 -37.86
CA SER A 236 -35.62 -57.48 -38.15
C SER A 236 -36.00 -57.93 -39.55
N LEU A 237 -37.06 -58.74 -39.67
CA LEU A 237 -37.55 -59.31 -40.92
C LEU A 237 -39.00 -58.89 -41.18
N VAL A 238 -39.32 -58.62 -42.43
CA VAL A 238 -40.69 -58.38 -42.92
C VAL A 238 -40.91 -59.13 -44.24
N TRP A 239 -42.03 -59.83 -44.37
CA TRP A 239 -42.39 -60.63 -45.55
C TRP A 239 -43.87 -60.54 -45.94
N GLY A 240 -44.18 -60.95 -47.18
CA GLY A 240 -45.55 -61.11 -47.69
C GLY A 240 -46.10 -62.53 -47.53
N LEU A 241 -47.43 -62.68 -47.54
CA LEU A 241 -48.14 -63.98 -47.52
C LEU A 241 -48.55 -64.44 -48.93
N ASP A 242 -48.91 -65.71 -49.09
CA ASP A 242 -49.33 -66.32 -50.37
C ASP A 242 -50.79 -66.03 -50.78
N GLY A 243 -51.67 -65.68 -49.84
CA GLY A 243 -53.05 -65.26 -50.08
C GLY A 243 -54.05 -66.39 -50.40
N VAL A 244 -53.76 -67.64 -50.05
CA VAL A 244 -54.66 -68.78 -50.36
C VAL A 244 -56.05 -68.65 -49.69
N GLN A 245 -57.13 -68.80 -50.48
CA GLN A 245 -58.52 -68.63 -50.03
C GLN A 245 -58.99 -69.79 -49.14
N GLY A 246 -59.60 -69.47 -47.98
CA GLY A 246 -60.11 -70.46 -47.03
C GLY A 246 -59.07 -70.99 -46.03
N ALA A 247 -57.79 -70.66 -46.22
CA ALA A 247 -56.75 -70.88 -45.23
C ALA A 247 -56.84 -69.78 -44.15
N PRO A 248 -56.67 -70.11 -42.86
CA PRO A 248 -56.58 -69.10 -41.82
C PRO A 248 -55.34 -68.22 -42.04
N ILE A 249 -55.50 -66.92 -41.74
CA ILE A 249 -54.36 -66.01 -41.65
C ILE A 249 -53.47 -66.52 -40.50
N PRO A 250 -52.15 -66.63 -40.69
CA PRO A 250 -51.26 -67.06 -39.63
C PRO A 250 -51.38 -66.15 -38.41
N GLN A 251 -51.20 -66.73 -37.23
CA GLN A 251 -51.18 -66.00 -35.95
C GLN A 251 -49.74 -65.61 -35.58
N GLY A 252 -48.77 -66.39 -36.06
CA GLY A 252 -47.34 -66.17 -35.87
C GLY A 252 -46.54 -66.93 -36.91
N SER A 253 -45.24 -67.00 -36.72
CA SER A 253 -44.31 -67.76 -37.57
C SER A 253 -43.18 -68.31 -36.72
N ARG A 254 -42.54 -69.40 -37.15
CA ARG A 254 -41.24 -69.83 -36.64
C ARG A 254 -40.17 -69.36 -37.62
N VAL A 255 -39.15 -68.68 -37.11
CA VAL A 255 -37.98 -68.25 -37.87
C VAL A 255 -36.77 -69.02 -37.41
N ALA A 256 -36.10 -69.71 -38.33
CA ALA A 256 -34.86 -70.43 -38.09
C ALA A 256 -33.69 -69.68 -38.75
N VAL A 257 -32.72 -69.23 -37.97
CA VAL A 257 -31.45 -68.73 -38.52
C VAL A 257 -30.56 -69.93 -38.83
N GLN A 258 -30.06 -69.96 -40.05
CA GLN A 258 -29.22 -71.01 -40.57
C GLN A 258 -27.88 -70.45 -41.01
N VAL A 259 -26.83 -71.24 -40.80
CA VAL A 259 -25.51 -71.00 -41.40
C VAL A 259 -25.22 -72.18 -42.30
N SER A 260 -25.06 -71.92 -43.61
CA SER A 260 -24.82 -72.96 -44.61
C SER A 260 -25.87 -74.10 -44.59
N GLY A 261 -27.13 -73.78 -44.28
CA GLY A 261 -28.26 -74.71 -44.28
C GLY A 261 -28.51 -75.45 -42.96
N ALA A 262 -27.65 -75.30 -41.94
CA ALA A 262 -27.88 -75.86 -40.60
C ALA A 262 -28.52 -74.82 -39.67
N GLU A 263 -29.61 -75.18 -38.99
CA GLU A 263 -30.26 -74.30 -38.00
C GLU A 263 -29.35 -74.09 -36.78
N ILE A 264 -29.00 -72.83 -36.52
CA ILE A 264 -28.18 -72.41 -35.37
C ILE A 264 -29.02 -71.75 -34.27
N ALA A 265 -30.19 -71.21 -34.61
CA ALA A 265 -31.11 -70.61 -33.65
C ALA A 265 -32.54 -70.56 -34.21
N GLY A 266 -33.54 -70.82 -33.37
CA GLY A 266 -34.95 -70.74 -33.70
C GLY A 266 -35.65 -69.65 -32.88
N PHE A 267 -36.59 -68.94 -33.50
CA PHE A 267 -37.30 -67.81 -32.94
C PHE A 267 -38.77 -67.83 -33.34
N ASP A 268 -39.60 -67.18 -32.55
CA ASP A 268 -40.99 -66.94 -32.90
C ASP A 268 -41.17 -65.53 -33.45
N GLY A 269 -41.94 -65.44 -34.53
CA GLY A 269 -42.30 -64.22 -35.25
C GLY A 269 -43.81 -64.01 -35.26
N GLY A 270 -44.21 -62.81 -35.66
CA GLY A 270 -45.58 -62.49 -36.01
C GLY A 270 -46.01 -63.08 -37.36
N PRO A 271 -47.19 -62.68 -37.86
CA PRO A 271 -47.74 -63.21 -39.11
C PRO A 271 -46.97 -62.77 -40.36
N THR A 272 -46.41 -61.55 -40.35
CA THR A 272 -45.71 -60.94 -41.50
C THR A 272 -44.37 -60.31 -41.13
N SER A 273 -43.93 -60.45 -39.88
CA SER A 273 -42.67 -59.89 -39.41
C SER A 273 -42.09 -60.65 -38.23
N ALA A 274 -40.78 -60.54 -38.03
CA ALA A 274 -40.10 -61.08 -36.86
C ALA A 274 -38.93 -60.17 -36.47
N GLY A 275 -38.74 -59.97 -35.17
CA GLY A 275 -37.57 -59.29 -34.62
C GLY A 275 -36.95 -60.17 -33.54
N PHE A 276 -35.65 -60.44 -33.63
CA PHE A 276 -34.97 -61.31 -32.68
C PHE A 276 -33.47 -60.99 -32.54
N GLY A 277 -32.94 -61.20 -31.35
CA GLY A 277 -31.50 -61.12 -31.09
C GLY A 277 -30.80 -62.38 -31.56
N VAL A 278 -29.76 -62.24 -32.40
CA VAL A 278 -28.89 -63.35 -32.79
C VAL A 278 -27.46 -62.85 -32.98
N ALA A 279 -26.55 -63.44 -32.22
CA ALA A 279 -25.12 -63.23 -32.40
C ALA A 279 -24.64 -64.23 -33.45
N THR A 280 -24.33 -63.75 -34.64
CA THR A 280 -23.64 -64.54 -35.66
C THR A 280 -22.23 -63.99 -35.75
N ASP A 281 -21.24 -64.70 -35.20
CA ASP A 281 -19.83 -64.40 -35.50
C ASP A 281 -19.70 -64.26 -37.02
N ALA A 282 -19.03 -63.21 -37.50
CA ALA A 282 -19.05 -62.73 -38.89
C ALA A 282 -18.79 -63.83 -39.95
N ALA A 283 -19.79 -64.65 -40.22
CA ALA A 283 -19.74 -65.85 -41.04
C ALA A 283 -20.44 -65.57 -42.36
N SER A 284 -19.88 -66.10 -43.45
CA SER A 284 -20.49 -66.04 -44.78
C SER A 284 -21.62 -67.08 -44.89
N GLY A 285 -22.72 -66.73 -45.57
CA GLY A 285 -23.80 -67.68 -45.89
C GLY A 285 -24.85 -67.86 -44.78
N VAL A 286 -25.12 -66.80 -44.01
CA VAL A 286 -26.20 -66.76 -43.01
C VAL A 286 -27.54 -66.49 -43.69
N THR A 287 -28.53 -67.33 -43.44
CA THR A 287 -29.91 -67.19 -43.95
C THR A 287 -30.94 -67.31 -42.83
N ALA A 288 -32.02 -66.52 -42.87
CA ALA A 288 -33.20 -66.71 -42.02
C ALA A 288 -34.30 -67.45 -42.80
N VAL A 289 -34.87 -68.49 -42.21
CA VAL A 289 -35.91 -69.33 -42.80
C VAL A 289 -37.21 -69.16 -42.03
N VAL A 290 -38.28 -68.70 -42.67
CA VAL A 290 -39.55 -68.31 -42.03
C VAL A 290 -40.64 -69.32 -42.38
N GLN A 291 -41.30 -69.89 -41.37
CA GLN A 291 -42.43 -70.81 -41.51
C GLN A 291 -43.66 -70.27 -40.74
N THR A 292 -44.71 -69.86 -41.43
CA THR A 292 -45.92 -69.31 -40.80
C THR A 292 -46.74 -70.37 -40.07
N GLN A 293 -47.40 -69.98 -38.98
CA GLN A 293 -48.11 -70.87 -38.07
C GLN A 293 -49.46 -70.30 -37.60
N ALA A 294 -50.45 -71.17 -37.41
CA ALA A 294 -51.72 -70.88 -36.74
C ALA A 294 -52.12 -72.09 -35.89
N LEU A 295 -52.47 -71.87 -34.62
CA LEU A 295 -52.90 -72.95 -33.70
C LEU A 295 -51.93 -74.15 -33.67
N ALA A 296 -50.62 -73.89 -33.66
CA ALA A 296 -49.54 -74.90 -33.73
C ALA A 296 -49.51 -75.74 -35.04
N ILE A 297 -50.01 -75.15 -36.13
CA ILE A 297 -50.00 -75.75 -37.47
C ILE A 297 -49.12 -74.96 -38.41
N GLY A 298 -48.05 -75.57 -38.92
CA GLY A 298 -47.07 -74.92 -39.81
C GLY A 298 -47.34 -75.08 -41.30
N ALA A 299 -47.13 -73.99 -42.06
CA ALA A 299 -47.16 -73.95 -43.53
C ALA A 299 -45.76 -74.14 -44.15
N ALA A 300 -45.60 -73.92 -45.47
CA ALA A 300 -44.30 -74.07 -46.15
C ALA A 300 -43.31 -72.92 -45.84
N PRO A 301 -41.98 -73.18 -45.72
CA PRO A 301 -41.00 -72.16 -45.31
C PRO A 301 -40.39 -71.30 -46.46
N LEU A 302 -39.96 -70.06 -46.14
CA LEU A 302 -39.28 -69.07 -47.02
C LEU A 302 -37.84 -68.76 -46.54
N SER A 303 -36.82 -68.72 -47.43
CA SER A 303 -35.40 -68.44 -47.07
C SER A 303 -34.91 -67.04 -47.46
N ILE A 304 -34.17 -66.35 -46.57
CA ILE A 304 -33.74 -64.93 -46.67
C ILE A 304 -32.24 -64.75 -46.33
N PRO A 305 -31.36 -64.22 -47.20
CA PRO A 305 -29.94 -63.96 -46.87
C PRO A 305 -29.71 -62.71 -45.98
N LEU A 306 -28.71 -62.73 -45.08
CA LEU A 306 -28.34 -61.60 -44.20
C LEU A 306 -26.92 -61.04 -44.48
N ILE A 307 -26.68 -59.75 -44.16
CA ILE A 307 -25.35 -59.10 -44.23
C ILE A 307 -24.80 -58.91 -42.82
N THR A 308 -23.66 -59.54 -42.50
CA THR A 308 -23.14 -59.63 -41.12
C THR A 308 -21.85 -58.84 -40.86
N SER A 309 -21.18 -58.29 -41.89
CA SER A 309 -19.94 -57.51 -41.73
C SER A 309 -20.16 -55.99 -41.77
N ALA A 310 -19.47 -55.27 -40.88
CA ALA A 310 -19.48 -53.80 -40.84
C ALA A 310 -18.37 -53.20 -41.73
N PRO A 311 -18.59 -52.05 -42.39
CA PRO A 311 -17.53 -51.30 -43.09
C PRO A 311 -16.46 -50.72 -42.15
N THR A 312 -15.31 -50.31 -42.68
CA THR A 312 -14.29 -49.54 -41.95
C THR A 312 -14.19 -48.10 -42.47
N VAL A 313 -14.12 -47.11 -41.58
CA VAL A 313 -14.03 -45.67 -41.92
C VAL A 313 -12.68 -45.08 -41.48
N SER A 314 -12.04 -44.27 -42.33
CA SER A 314 -10.70 -43.67 -42.08
C SER A 314 -10.53 -42.30 -42.76
N ASN A 315 -9.45 -41.56 -42.46
CA ASN A 315 -9.10 -40.26 -43.03
C ASN A 315 -10.23 -39.22 -42.97
N VAL A 316 -10.80 -39.05 -41.78
CA VAL A 316 -11.89 -38.09 -41.56
C VAL A 316 -11.29 -36.68 -41.41
N ALA A 317 -11.53 -35.81 -42.39
CA ALA A 317 -10.94 -34.47 -42.42
C ALA A 317 -11.91 -33.41 -42.94
N ILE A 318 -11.65 -32.16 -42.55
CA ILE A 318 -12.31 -30.97 -43.12
C ILE A 318 -11.58 -30.60 -44.40
N ASN A 319 -12.30 -30.50 -45.50
CA ASN A 319 -11.79 -30.00 -46.77
C ASN A 319 -12.69 -28.86 -47.27
N GLY A 320 -12.33 -27.62 -46.91
CA GLY A 320 -13.18 -26.46 -47.16
C GLY A 320 -14.50 -26.54 -46.40
N ALA A 321 -15.63 -26.62 -47.11
CA ALA A 321 -16.99 -26.66 -46.54
C ALA A 321 -17.56 -28.09 -46.41
N VAL A 322 -16.77 -29.13 -46.69
CA VAL A 322 -17.20 -30.53 -46.63
C VAL A 322 -16.37 -31.32 -45.61
N VAL A 323 -17.00 -32.35 -45.04
CA VAL A 323 -16.34 -33.42 -44.29
C VAL A 323 -16.19 -34.61 -45.22
N GLU A 324 -14.95 -35.06 -45.41
CA GLU A 324 -14.65 -36.23 -46.22
C GLU A 324 -14.17 -37.37 -45.32
N ALA A 325 -14.59 -38.60 -45.63
CA ALA A 325 -14.11 -39.82 -45.00
C ALA A 325 -13.95 -40.93 -46.04
N SER A 326 -12.95 -41.78 -45.86
CA SER A 326 -12.73 -42.97 -46.68
C SER A 326 -13.44 -44.17 -46.06
N VAL A 327 -14.12 -45.00 -46.86
CA VAL A 327 -14.87 -46.19 -46.42
C VAL A 327 -14.51 -47.43 -47.24
N THR A 328 -14.38 -48.57 -46.57
CA THR A 328 -14.15 -49.88 -47.19
C THR A 328 -15.20 -50.88 -46.70
N THR A 329 -15.85 -51.61 -47.60
CA THR A 329 -16.95 -52.56 -47.30
C THR A 329 -16.85 -53.83 -48.13
N SER A 330 -17.32 -54.96 -47.60
CA SER A 330 -17.48 -56.23 -48.35
C SER A 330 -18.89 -56.46 -48.89
N ALA A 331 -19.84 -55.57 -48.55
CA ALA A 331 -21.20 -55.58 -49.11
C ALA A 331 -21.22 -54.96 -50.53
N ALA A 332 -22.30 -55.18 -51.27
CA ALA A 332 -22.44 -54.66 -52.63
C ALA A 332 -22.39 -53.11 -52.70
N ALA A 333 -22.85 -52.43 -51.65
CA ALA A 333 -22.73 -50.99 -51.47
C ALA A 333 -22.58 -50.62 -49.98
N SER A 334 -22.21 -49.38 -49.70
CA SER A 334 -22.23 -48.81 -48.35
C SER A 334 -22.82 -47.40 -48.32
N GLU A 335 -23.42 -47.05 -47.20
CA GLU A 335 -23.90 -45.69 -46.90
C GLU A 335 -23.39 -45.27 -45.52
N GLY A 336 -23.23 -43.97 -45.30
CA GLY A 336 -22.70 -43.45 -44.04
C GLY A 336 -23.37 -42.18 -43.55
N TRP A 337 -23.09 -41.85 -42.29
CA TRP A 337 -23.63 -40.71 -41.56
C TRP A 337 -22.50 -39.97 -40.87
N LEU A 338 -22.63 -38.65 -40.84
CA LEU A 338 -21.91 -37.79 -39.90
C LEU A 338 -22.80 -37.67 -38.65
N LEU A 339 -22.22 -38.00 -37.51
CA LEU A 339 -22.89 -38.01 -36.21
C LEU A 339 -22.27 -36.99 -35.25
N ARG A 340 -23.08 -36.48 -34.33
CA ARG A 340 -22.65 -35.83 -33.09
C ARG A 340 -23.20 -36.65 -31.93
N GLY A 341 -22.34 -37.42 -31.26
CA GLY A 341 -22.83 -38.48 -30.37
C GLY A 341 -23.68 -39.48 -31.17
N ASP A 342 -24.92 -39.68 -30.77
CA ASP A 342 -25.89 -40.55 -31.47
C ASP A 342 -26.74 -39.79 -32.51
N ASP A 343 -26.69 -38.45 -32.52
CA ASP A 343 -27.51 -37.63 -33.40
C ASP A 343 -26.92 -37.54 -34.81
N VAL A 344 -27.73 -37.83 -35.81
CA VAL A 344 -27.36 -37.68 -37.23
C VAL A 344 -27.38 -36.20 -37.60
N VAL A 345 -26.22 -35.65 -37.94
CA VAL A 345 -26.07 -34.25 -38.38
C VAL A 345 -25.97 -34.10 -39.90
N ALA A 346 -25.58 -35.17 -40.62
CA ALA A 346 -25.66 -35.25 -42.08
C ALA A 346 -25.68 -36.71 -42.56
N GLY A 347 -26.42 -37.00 -43.64
CA GLY A 347 -26.59 -38.33 -44.23
C GLY A 347 -28.00 -38.92 -44.07
N PRO A 348 -28.26 -40.15 -44.56
CA PRO A 348 -27.30 -41.08 -45.18
C PRO A 348 -26.74 -40.56 -46.50
N VAL A 349 -25.45 -40.76 -46.73
CA VAL A 349 -24.77 -40.53 -48.01
C VAL A 349 -24.24 -41.87 -48.53
N ALA A 350 -24.52 -42.20 -49.79
CA ALA A 350 -23.96 -43.37 -50.43
C ALA A 350 -22.46 -43.17 -50.72
N ALA A 351 -21.66 -44.19 -50.45
CA ALA A 351 -20.24 -44.13 -50.74
C ALA A 351 -19.97 -44.16 -52.25
N ALA A 352 -19.25 -43.17 -52.77
CA ALA A 352 -18.81 -43.11 -54.16
C ALA A 352 -17.30 -43.36 -54.22
N SER A 353 -16.87 -44.41 -54.94
CA SER A 353 -15.46 -44.81 -55.06
C SER A 353 -14.73 -44.94 -53.71
N GLY A 354 -15.40 -45.49 -52.69
CA GLY A 354 -14.83 -45.65 -51.35
C GLY A 354 -14.71 -44.35 -50.54
N LYS A 355 -15.43 -43.29 -50.91
CA LYS A 355 -15.49 -42.03 -50.15
C LYS A 355 -16.92 -41.66 -49.75
N LEU A 356 -17.04 -41.12 -48.55
CA LEU A 356 -18.22 -40.46 -48.00
C LEU A 356 -17.92 -38.96 -47.95
N THR A 357 -18.82 -38.15 -48.51
CA THR A 357 -18.68 -36.69 -48.53
C THR A 357 -19.94 -36.07 -47.95
N PHE A 358 -19.80 -35.33 -46.86
CA PHE A 358 -20.90 -34.66 -46.17
C PHE A 358 -20.73 -33.14 -46.30
N THR A 359 -21.75 -32.45 -46.83
CA THR A 359 -21.79 -30.99 -46.80
C THR A 359 -22.18 -30.53 -45.40
N TYR A 360 -21.20 -30.14 -44.59
CA TYR A 360 -21.39 -29.71 -43.20
C TYR A 360 -20.27 -28.77 -42.76
N ALA A 361 -20.64 -27.62 -42.18
CA ALA A 361 -19.68 -26.66 -41.64
C ALA A 361 -19.09 -27.16 -40.31
N ALA A 362 -18.14 -28.08 -40.40
CA ALA A 362 -17.58 -28.76 -39.23
C ALA A 362 -16.54 -27.96 -38.45
N SER A 363 -15.99 -26.88 -39.02
CA SER A 363 -14.93 -26.10 -38.36
C SER A 363 -15.38 -25.59 -36.99
N GLY A 364 -14.61 -25.94 -35.94
CA GLY A 364 -14.91 -25.57 -34.55
C GLY A 364 -15.94 -26.46 -33.83
N ALA A 365 -16.52 -27.47 -34.49
CA ALA A 365 -17.44 -28.41 -33.85
C ALA A 365 -16.68 -29.48 -33.04
N VAL A 366 -17.24 -29.88 -31.89
CA VAL A 366 -16.66 -30.92 -31.01
C VAL A 366 -17.50 -32.20 -31.08
N GLY A 367 -16.83 -33.36 -31.05
CA GLY A 367 -17.49 -34.66 -30.89
C GLY A 367 -18.15 -35.21 -32.17
N LEU A 368 -17.71 -34.76 -33.34
CA LEU A 368 -18.19 -35.27 -34.62
C LEU A 368 -17.50 -36.60 -34.99
N THR A 369 -18.29 -37.57 -35.46
CA THR A 369 -17.80 -38.87 -35.92
C THR A 369 -18.48 -39.29 -37.22
N VAL A 370 -17.81 -40.13 -38.00
CA VAL A 370 -18.41 -40.75 -39.20
C VAL A 370 -18.58 -42.25 -38.97
N VAL A 371 -19.77 -42.76 -39.28
CA VAL A 371 -20.07 -44.20 -39.31
C VAL A 371 -20.64 -44.62 -40.65
N ALA A 372 -20.49 -45.90 -41.02
CA ALA A 372 -21.01 -46.45 -42.27
C ALA A 372 -21.61 -47.86 -42.07
N ARG A 373 -22.54 -48.29 -42.94
CA ARG A 373 -23.07 -49.67 -42.97
C ARG A 373 -23.13 -50.25 -44.38
N GLY A 374 -23.15 -51.58 -44.47
CA GLY A 374 -23.27 -52.33 -45.73
C GLY A 374 -24.72 -52.53 -46.19
N LYS A 375 -24.93 -52.62 -47.51
CA LYS A 375 -26.26 -52.77 -48.14
C LYS A 375 -26.23 -53.75 -49.32
N SER A 376 -27.30 -54.53 -49.50
CA SER A 376 -27.50 -55.42 -50.66
C SER A 376 -27.80 -54.63 -51.94
N SER A 377 -27.62 -55.26 -53.10
CA SER A 377 -27.85 -54.63 -54.41
C SER A 377 -29.31 -54.21 -54.65
N ASP A 378 -30.28 -54.94 -54.09
CA ASP A 378 -31.70 -54.59 -54.13
C ASP A 378 -32.14 -53.62 -53.01
N GLY A 379 -31.21 -53.31 -52.09
CA GLY A 379 -31.39 -52.40 -50.99
C GLY A 379 -32.31 -52.87 -49.86
N LYS A 380 -32.80 -54.12 -49.91
CA LYS A 380 -33.73 -54.68 -48.92
C LYS A 380 -33.04 -55.29 -47.71
N THR A 381 -31.73 -55.56 -47.83
CA THR A 381 -30.91 -56.12 -46.74
C THR A 381 -29.86 -55.11 -46.30
N THR A 382 -29.80 -54.82 -44.99
CA THR A 382 -28.76 -53.95 -44.42
C THR A 382 -27.99 -54.65 -43.29
N GLY A 383 -26.71 -54.30 -43.15
CA GLY A 383 -25.80 -54.85 -42.15
C GLY A 383 -25.41 -53.86 -41.04
N PRO A 384 -24.53 -54.28 -40.12
CA PRO A 384 -24.13 -53.50 -38.95
C PRO A 384 -23.40 -52.19 -39.31
N ARG A 385 -23.47 -51.21 -38.40
CA ARG A 385 -22.71 -49.95 -38.49
C ARG A 385 -21.24 -50.17 -38.09
N SER A 386 -20.34 -49.40 -38.71
CA SER A 386 -18.92 -49.34 -38.40
C SER A 386 -18.66 -48.70 -37.03
N ALA A 387 -17.44 -48.90 -36.51
CA ALA A 387 -16.95 -48.09 -35.40
C ALA A 387 -16.93 -46.59 -35.80
N PRO A 388 -17.23 -45.65 -34.87
CA PRO A 388 -17.17 -44.21 -35.15
C PRO A 388 -15.74 -43.73 -35.39
N ALA A 389 -15.50 -43.07 -36.53
CA ALA A 389 -14.22 -42.43 -36.83
C ALA A 389 -14.29 -40.92 -36.52
N THR A 390 -13.47 -40.44 -35.58
CA THR A 390 -13.49 -39.05 -35.10
C THR A 390 -12.95 -38.06 -36.13
N LEU A 391 -13.62 -36.90 -36.24
CA LEU A 391 -13.15 -35.72 -36.95
C LEU A 391 -12.48 -34.74 -35.96
N LEU A 392 -11.22 -34.36 -36.20
CA LEU A 392 -10.56 -33.29 -35.42
C LEU A 392 -10.89 -31.92 -36.01
N ALA A 393 -12.01 -31.35 -35.57
CA ALA A 393 -12.57 -30.14 -36.16
C ALA A 393 -12.11 -28.84 -35.49
N THR A 394 -11.39 -28.92 -34.36
CA THR A 394 -10.91 -27.78 -33.59
C THR A 394 -9.40 -27.56 -33.78
N ALA A 395 -8.96 -26.30 -33.88
CA ALA A 395 -7.53 -25.97 -33.92
C ALA A 395 -6.93 -26.04 -32.50
N PRO A 396 -5.71 -26.56 -32.31
CA PRO A 396 -5.07 -26.57 -31.00
C PRO A 396 -4.77 -25.14 -30.54
N ALA A 397 -5.22 -24.74 -29.36
CA ALA A 397 -5.05 -23.37 -28.87
C ALA A 397 -3.75 -23.23 -28.04
N PRO A 398 -2.79 -22.37 -28.44
CA PRO A 398 -1.65 -22.02 -27.59
C PRO A 398 -2.13 -21.38 -26.30
N VAL A 399 -1.73 -21.92 -25.16
CA VAL A 399 -2.07 -21.39 -23.82
C VAL A 399 -0.89 -20.68 -23.16
N GLY A 400 0.33 -20.93 -23.64
CA GLY A 400 1.52 -20.21 -23.21
C GLY A 400 2.66 -20.37 -24.21
N VAL A 401 3.23 -19.25 -24.66
CA VAL A 401 4.38 -19.21 -25.54
C VAL A 401 5.42 -18.31 -24.90
N THR A 402 6.53 -18.88 -24.44
CA THR A 402 7.65 -18.13 -23.86
C THR A 402 8.74 -17.95 -24.91
N ILE A 403 9.13 -16.71 -25.16
CA ILE A 403 10.25 -16.33 -26.01
C ILE A 403 11.34 -15.77 -25.10
N GLN A 404 12.53 -16.36 -25.17
CA GLN A 404 13.69 -15.92 -24.40
C GLN A 404 14.97 -16.17 -25.19
N THR A 405 16.07 -15.50 -24.81
CA THR A 405 17.40 -15.94 -25.26
C THR A 405 17.62 -17.38 -24.82
N ASP A 406 18.10 -18.23 -25.72
CA ASP A 406 18.30 -19.65 -25.41
C ASP A 406 19.32 -19.80 -24.26
N PRO A 407 18.93 -20.41 -23.12
CA PRO A 407 19.82 -20.57 -21.97
C PRO A 407 21.09 -21.39 -22.30
N SER A 408 21.04 -22.22 -23.33
CA SER A 408 22.15 -23.05 -23.78
C SER A 408 23.03 -22.37 -24.85
N ASN A 409 22.53 -21.32 -25.51
CA ASN A 409 23.26 -20.58 -26.53
C ASN A 409 22.72 -19.14 -26.70
N SER A 410 23.44 -18.15 -26.18
CA SER A 410 23.00 -16.75 -26.19
C SER A 410 22.81 -16.12 -27.59
N ALA A 411 23.32 -16.77 -28.65
CA ALA A 411 23.12 -16.35 -30.04
C ALA A 411 21.78 -16.81 -30.65
N ASN A 412 21.02 -17.65 -29.94
CA ASN A 412 19.74 -18.19 -30.39
C ASN A 412 18.55 -17.60 -29.61
N TRP A 413 17.39 -17.58 -30.27
CA TRP A 413 16.10 -17.49 -29.62
C TRP A 413 15.63 -18.89 -29.26
N GLN A 414 15.02 -19.01 -28.09
CA GLN A 414 14.25 -20.19 -27.69
C GLN A 414 12.76 -19.81 -27.61
N VAL A 415 11.92 -20.60 -28.27
CA VAL A 415 10.46 -20.50 -28.21
C VAL A 415 9.92 -21.77 -27.58
N ALA A 416 9.47 -21.66 -26.33
CA ALA A 416 8.79 -22.74 -25.61
C ALA A 416 7.28 -22.53 -25.72
N CYS A 417 6.57 -23.46 -26.37
CA CYS A 417 5.14 -23.39 -26.59
C CYS A 417 4.41 -24.50 -25.84
N HIS A 418 3.32 -24.15 -25.19
CA HIS A 418 2.34 -25.03 -24.56
C HIS A 418 0.95 -24.72 -25.13
N TRP A 419 0.16 -25.76 -25.36
CA TRP A 419 -1.20 -25.65 -25.87
C TRP A 419 -2.18 -26.50 -25.07
N ALA A 420 -3.46 -26.17 -25.16
CA ALA A 420 -4.51 -26.99 -24.57
C ALA A 420 -4.61 -28.33 -25.34
N PRO A 421 -4.89 -29.45 -24.65
CA PRO A 421 -5.38 -30.66 -25.30
C PRO A 421 -6.61 -30.33 -26.14
N LEU A 422 -6.79 -31.02 -27.28
CA LEU A 422 -7.99 -30.82 -28.09
C LEU A 422 -9.23 -31.27 -27.28
N PRO A 423 -10.35 -30.52 -27.34
CA PRO A 423 -11.59 -30.92 -26.68
C PRO A 423 -12.17 -32.23 -27.26
N ASP A 424 -11.83 -32.55 -28.50
CA ASP A 424 -12.01 -33.87 -29.08
C ASP A 424 -11.05 -34.85 -28.37
N SER A 425 -11.57 -35.68 -27.45
CA SER A 425 -10.85 -36.63 -26.56
C SER A 425 -9.35 -36.86 -26.87
N PRO A 426 -8.41 -36.71 -25.91
CA PRO A 426 -6.97 -36.87 -26.13
C PRO A 426 -6.56 -38.20 -26.79
N SER A 427 -7.36 -39.26 -26.60
CA SER A 427 -7.19 -40.57 -27.23
C SER A 427 -7.33 -40.55 -28.76
N SER A 428 -7.87 -39.47 -29.32
CA SER A 428 -8.16 -39.30 -30.74
C SER A 428 -7.04 -38.59 -31.50
N VAL A 429 -5.98 -38.14 -30.82
CA VAL A 429 -4.83 -37.41 -31.40
C VAL A 429 -3.59 -38.30 -31.40
N ALA A 430 -2.94 -38.44 -32.56
CA ALA A 430 -1.69 -39.18 -32.74
C ALA A 430 -0.44 -38.32 -32.52
N SER A 431 -0.44 -37.06 -32.98
CA SER A 431 0.68 -36.12 -32.78
C SER A 431 0.27 -34.66 -33.00
N TYR A 432 1.10 -33.74 -32.54
CA TYR A 432 1.06 -32.31 -32.79
C TYR A 432 2.33 -31.86 -33.52
N THR A 433 2.21 -30.94 -34.47
CA THR A 433 3.35 -30.30 -35.15
C THR A 433 3.31 -28.80 -34.89
N VAL A 434 4.41 -28.26 -34.36
CA VAL A 434 4.60 -26.83 -34.09
C VAL A 434 5.71 -26.28 -34.98
N SER A 435 5.53 -25.08 -35.53
CA SER A 435 6.52 -24.42 -36.38
C SER A 435 6.55 -22.91 -36.15
N VAL A 436 7.74 -22.31 -36.16
CA VAL A 436 7.90 -20.85 -36.25
C VAL A 436 8.02 -20.49 -37.72
N MET A 437 7.04 -19.76 -38.24
CA MET A 437 6.98 -19.29 -39.62
C MET A 437 7.41 -17.83 -39.70
N GLN A 438 7.94 -17.43 -40.85
CA GLN A 438 8.20 -16.03 -41.18
C GLN A 438 7.47 -15.66 -42.47
N SER A 439 6.85 -14.48 -42.50
CA SER A 439 6.17 -13.95 -43.68
C SER A 439 7.10 -13.94 -44.91
N GLY A 440 6.63 -14.47 -46.05
CA GLY A 440 7.41 -14.55 -47.28
C GLY A 440 8.34 -15.77 -47.41
N SER A 441 8.39 -16.65 -46.40
CA SER A 441 9.12 -17.93 -46.46
C SER A 441 8.16 -19.12 -46.40
N ALA A 442 8.32 -20.09 -47.30
CA ALA A 442 7.65 -21.39 -47.23
C ALA A 442 8.34 -22.36 -46.26
N THR A 443 9.58 -22.06 -45.86
CA THR A 443 10.37 -22.89 -44.95
C THR A 443 10.25 -22.34 -43.52
N PRO A 444 9.88 -23.15 -42.53
CA PRO A 444 9.84 -22.74 -41.13
C PRO A 444 11.25 -22.42 -40.62
N LEU A 445 11.36 -21.43 -39.73
CA LEU A 445 12.60 -21.08 -39.02
C LEU A 445 13.00 -22.19 -38.04
N ALA A 446 12.01 -22.88 -37.46
CA ALA A 446 12.17 -24.06 -36.63
C ALA A 446 10.86 -24.86 -36.61
N THR A 447 10.94 -26.20 -36.54
CA THR A 447 9.78 -27.10 -36.47
C THR A 447 10.05 -28.25 -35.49
N ALA A 448 9.02 -28.70 -34.77
CA ALA A 448 9.04 -29.89 -33.94
C ALA A 448 7.71 -30.65 -34.03
N THR A 449 7.76 -31.98 -33.96
CA THR A 449 6.60 -32.86 -33.87
C THR A 449 6.66 -33.63 -32.55
N THR A 450 5.57 -33.68 -31.82
CA THR A 450 5.49 -34.27 -30.48
C THR A 450 4.14 -34.93 -30.25
N SER A 451 4.08 -35.97 -29.42
CA SER A 451 2.81 -36.53 -28.94
C SER A 451 2.28 -35.81 -27.68
N GLY A 452 3.10 -34.95 -27.07
CA GLY A 452 2.72 -34.15 -25.90
C GLY A 452 2.10 -32.80 -26.26
N VAL A 453 1.67 -32.06 -25.24
CA VAL A 453 1.03 -30.73 -25.37
C VAL A 453 2.01 -29.55 -25.22
N ALA A 454 3.30 -29.81 -25.45
CA ALA A 454 4.36 -28.82 -25.33
C ALA A 454 5.53 -29.13 -26.27
N ALA A 455 6.21 -28.08 -26.73
CA ALA A 455 7.42 -28.18 -27.54
C ALA A 455 8.34 -26.98 -27.31
N VAL A 456 9.65 -27.20 -27.44
CA VAL A 456 10.68 -26.16 -27.36
C VAL A 456 11.42 -26.12 -28.69
N LEU A 457 11.52 -24.93 -29.27
CA LEU A 457 12.17 -24.66 -30.55
C LEU A 457 13.36 -23.72 -30.28
N SER A 458 14.50 -23.97 -30.91
CA SER A 458 15.68 -23.09 -30.83
C SER A 458 16.20 -22.79 -32.23
N PHE A 459 16.48 -21.52 -32.52
CA PHE A 459 17.02 -21.08 -33.80
C PHE A 459 17.83 -19.78 -33.65
N ALA A 460 18.73 -19.50 -34.60
CA ALA A 460 19.62 -18.35 -34.53
C ALA A 460 18.86 -17.01 -34.54
N LYS A 461 19.28 -16.06 -33.70
CA LYS A 461 18.70 -14.69 -33.68
C LYS A 461 18.82 -14.00 -35.04
N THR A 462 19.87 -14.32 -35.81
CA THR A 462 20.12 -13.81 -37.17
C THR A 462 19.16 -14.35 -38.23
N ALA A 463 18.39 -15.40 -37.93
CA ALA A 463 17.39 -15.94 -38.86
C ALA A 463 16.13 -15.06 -38.98
N ILE A 464 15.92 -14.13 -38.03
CA ILE A 464 14.84 -13.16 -38.07
C ILE A 464 15.19 -12.06 -39.07
N THR A 465 14.36 -11.89 -40.10
CA THR A 465 14.49 -10.78 -41.04
C THR A 465 13.78 -9.54 -40.50
N ALA A 466 14.50 -8.41 -40.41
CA ALA A 466 13.94 -7.15 -39.92
C ALA A 466 12.71 -6.73 -40.76
N GLY A 467 11.60 -6.39 -40.08
CA GLY A 467 10.34 -5.99 -40.72
C GLY A 467 9.44 -7.14 -41.21
N ALA A 468 9.92 -8.39 -41.19
CA ALA A 468 9.06 -9.54 -41.44
C ALA A 468 8.23 -9.89 -40.19
N THR A 469 7.02 -10.42 -40.36
CA THR A 469 6.20 -10.90 -39.25
C THR A 469 6.47 -12.38 -39.00
N GLN A 470 6.53 -12.76 -37.72
CA GLN A 470 6.72 -14.14 -37.30
C GLN A 470 5.44 -14.70 -36.69
N THR A 471 5.13 -15.94 -37.03
CA THR A 471 3.89 -16.60 -36.61
C THR A 471 4.19 -18.02 -36.17
N LEU A 472 3.72 -18.41 -35.00
CA LEU A 472 3.67 -19.79 -34.57
C LEU A 472 2.51 -20.49 -35.29
N SER A 473 2.80 -21.59 -35.99
CA SER A 473 1.81 -22.49 -36.58
C SER A 473 1.74 -23.78 -35.77
N LEU A 474 0.53 -24.20 -35.37
CA LEU A 474 0.30 -25.40 -34.56
C LEU A 474 -0.89 -26.20 -35.09
N LEU A 475 -0.70 -27.49 -35.39
CA LEU A 475 -1.76 -28.40 -35.86
C LEU A 475 -1.65 -29.79 -35.22
N ALA A 476 -2.76 -30.52 -35.17
CA ALA A 476 -2.84 -31.89 -34.67
C ALA A 476 -3.13 -32.89 -35.80
N THR A 477 -2.67 -34.12 -35.64
CA THR A 477 -3.01 -35.25 -36.52
C THR A 477 -3.75 -36.31 -35.71
N GLY A 478 -4.91 -36.76 -36.18
CA GLY A 478 -5.77 -37.72 -35.47
C GLY A 478 -5.37 -39.17 -35.70
N VAL A 479 -5.82 -40.07 -34.82
CA VAL A 479 -5.61 -41.52 -34.93
C VAL A 479 -6.25 -42.14 -36.17
N SER A 480 -7.26 -41.47 -36.74
CA SER A 480 -7.91 -41.82 -38.00
C SER A 480 -7.18 -41.29 -39.25
N GLY A 481 -6.07 -40.54 -39.08
CA GLY A 481 -5.22 -40.02 -40.16
C GLY A 481 -5.51 -38.58 -40.62
N GLY A 482 -6.63 -37.97 -40.20
CA GLY A 482 -6.98 -36.59 -40.57
C GLY A 482 -6.26 -35.52 -39.73
N THR A 483 -5.92 -34.38 -40.32
CA THR A 483 -5.32 -33.24 -39.61
C THR A 483 -6.37 -32.22 -39.16
N SER A 484 -6.15 -31.61 -38.00
CA SER A 484 -6.93 -30.46 -37.54
C SER A 484 -6.62 -29.21 -38.36
N PRO A 485 -7.46 -28.17 -38.30
CA PRO A 485 -7.07 -26.83 -38.68
C PRO A 485 -5.83 -26.36 -37.89
N ALA A 486 -4.98 -25.52 -38.49
CA ALA A 486 -3.81 -24.96 -37.84
C ALA A 486 -4.16 -23.67 -37.06
N ALA A 487 -3.66 -23.55 -35.83
CA ALA A 487 -3.67 -22.30 -35.08
C ALA A 487 -2.45 -21.45 -35.45
N ALA A 488 -2.70 -20.15 -35.67
CA ALA A 488 -1.69 -19.15 -35.99
C ALA A 488 -1.60 -18.12 -34.86
N GLN A 489 -0.44 -17.98 -34.23
CA GLN A 489 -0.20 -17.02 -33.15
C GLN A 489 0.95 -16.07 -33.52
N PRO A 490 0.72 -14.74 -33.65
CA PRO A 490 1.80 -13.78 -33.88
C PRO A 490 2.85 -13.82 -32.77
N LEU A 491 4.12 -13.79 -33.14
CA LEU A 491 5.27 -13.74 -32.23
C LEU A 491 5.99 -12.40 -32.35
N ALA A 492 6.64 -11.96 -31.26
CA ALA A 492 7.49 -10.77 -31.24
C ALA A 492 8.84 -11.10 -30.61
N PHE A 493 9.92 -10.55 -31.16
CA PHE A 493 11.30 -10.76 -30.70
C PHE A 493 11.95 -9.44 -30.27
N VAL A 494 11.19 -8.61 -29.55
CA VAL A 494 11.57 -7.27 -29.07
C VAL A 494 11.12 -7.06 -27.63
N THR A 495 11.79 -6.17 -26.91
CA THR A 495 11.47 -5.80 -25.52
C THR A 495 11.40 -4.29 -25.33
N PRO A 496 10.65 -3.79 -24.32
CA PRO A 496 10.50 -2.36 -24.06
C PRO A 496 11.81 -1.68 -23.65
N THR A 497 11.93 -0.38 -23.93
CA THR A 497 13.06 0.45 -23.49
C THR A 497 12.66 1.22 -22.25
N LEU A 498 13.43 1.12 -21.17
CA LEU A 498 13.19 1.83 -19.93
C LEU A 498 13.44 3.33 -20.09
N ALA A 499 12.54 4.14 -19.54
CA ALA A 499 12.68 5.59 -19.45
C ALA A 499 13.18 6.02 -18.07
N ALA A 500 12.66 5.41 -17.00
CA ALA A 500 13.07 5.70 -15.62
C ALA A 500 12.80 4.51 -14.67
N VAL A 501 13.58 4.42 -13.60
CA VAL A 501 13.35 3.50 -12.47
C VAL A 501 13.38 4.30 -11.18
N THR A 502 12.28 4.30 -10.43
CA THR A 502 12.14 5.06 -9.18
C THR A 502 11.74 4.13 -8.05
N ALA A 503 12.54 4.06 -6.99
CA ALA A 503 12.19 3.34 -5.78
C ALA A 503 11.54 4.29 -4.75
N SER A 504 10.44 3.88 -4.14
CA SER A 504 9.90 4.44 -2.90
C SER A 504 10.27 3.52 -1.72
N ALA A 505 9.77 3.83 -0.52
CA ALA A 505 9.98 2.99 0.65
C ALA A 505 9.37 1.58 0.49
N ASP A 506 8.33 1.44 -0.34
CA ASP A 506 7.49 0.25 -0.42
C ASP A 506 7.33 -0.29 -1.85
N GLN A 507 7.70 0.47 -2.89
CA GLN A 507 7.52 0.09 -4.29
C GLN A 507 8.72 0.43 -5.17
N LEU A 508 8.88 -0.32 -6.25
CA LEU A 508 9.77 0.00 -7.36
C LEU A 508 8.92 0.33 -8.59
N ALA A 509 8.83 1.61 -8.92
CA ALA A 509 8.18 2.11 -10.11
C ALA A 509 9.14 2.08 -11.30
N VAL A 510 8.65 1.62 -12.45
CA VAL A 510 9.40 1.55 -13.70
C VAL A 510 8.54 2.17 -14.79
N ALA A 511 9.13 3.06 -15.60
CA ALA A 511 8.51 3.63 -16.79
C ALA A 511 9.30 3.19 -18.02
N TRP A 512 8.62 2.97 -19.15
CA TRP A 512 9.21 2.48 -20.39
C TRP A 512 8.50 3.04 -21.62
N THR A 513 9.08 2.84 -22.80
CA THR A 513 8.45 3.08 -24.09
C THR A 513 8.11 1.75 -24.75
N ALA A 514 6.95 1.70 -25.43
CA ALA A 514 6.52 0.51 -26.15
C ALA A 514 7.49 0.16 -27.30
N PRO A 515 7.77 -1.13 -27.56
CA PRO A 515 8.60 -1.54 -28.69
C PRO A 515 7.97 -1.12 -30.02
N THR A 516 8.81 -0.72 -30.98
CA THR A 516 8.37 -0.45 -32.35
C THR A 516 8.20 -1.74 -33.15
N GLY A 517 7.25 -1.78 -34.10
CA GLY A 517 7.08 -2.91 -35.03
C GLY A 517 6.24 -4.09 -34.50
N LEU A 518 5.41 -3.90 -33.47
CA LEU A 518 4.44 -4.91 -33.02
C LEU A 518 3.38 -5.17 -34.11
N ALA A 519 3.05 -6.44 -34.35
CA ALA A 519 2.02 -6.83 -35.31
C ALA A 519 0.63 -6.30 -34.90
N ALA A 520 -0.21 -5.93 -35.86
CA ALA A 520 -1.62 -5.58 -35.60
C ALA A 520 -2.34 -6.81 -35.03
N GLY A 521 -2.86 -6.71 -33.80
CA GLY A 521 -3.32 -7.88 -33.03
C GLY A 521 -3.59 -7.56 -31.55
N PRO A 522 -3.42 -8.52 -30.63
CA PRO A 522 -3.86 -8.38 -29.22
C PRO A 522 -3.18 -7.20 -28.52
N ASP A 523 -3.92 -6.55 -27.61
CA ASP A 523 -3.42 -5.44 -26.81
C ASP A 523 -2.15 -5.85 -26.06
N ALA A 524 -1.07 -5.08 -26.24
CA ALA A 524 0.19 -5.33 -25.56
C ALA A 524 0.05 -5.04 -24.07
N ALA A 525 0.43 -6.03 -23.25
CA ALA A 525 0.61 -5.87 -21.82
C ALA A 525 2.09 -6.03 -21.45
N TYR A 526 2.46 -5.56 -20.28
CA TYR A 526 3.83 -5.50 -19.80
C TYR A 526 3.91 -5.93 -18.35
N ALA A 527 4.98 -6.61 -17.95
CA ALA A 527 5.21 -6.97 -16.55
C ALA A 527 6.64 -6.59 -16.16
N ILE A 528 6.77 -5.86 -15.05
CA ILE A 528 8.08 -5.55 -14.48
C ILE A 528 8.71 -6.84 -13.98
N ARG A 529 9.97 -7.07 -14.34
CA ARG A 529 10.78 -8.17 -13.84
C ARG A 529 12.01 -7.61 -13.15
N VAL A 530 12.24 -8.02 -11.91
CA VAL A 530 13.46 -7.69 -11.17
C VAL A 530 14.30 -8.94 -11.07
N ILE A 531 15.56 -8.87 -11.49
CA ILE A 531 16.52 -9.96 -11.42
C ILE A 531 17.69 -9.59 -10.52
N ASN A 532 18.44 -10.60 -10.07
CA ASN A 532 19.72 -10.39 -9.41
C ASN A 532 20.80 -10.08 -10.46
N GLY A 533 21.40 -8.89 -10.38
CA GLY A 533 22.37 -8.41 -11.35
C GLY A 533 23.80 -8.89 -11.15
N ALA A 534 24.16 -9.38 -9.96
CA ALA A 534 25.53 -9.78 -9.61
C ALA A 534 25.55 -10.82 -8.47
N GLY A 535 26.73 -11.37 -8.17
CA GLY A 535 26.93 -12.30 -7.05
C GLY A 535 26.36 -13.71 -7.27
N ALA A 536 26.21 -14.47 -6.18
CA ALA A 536 25.64 -15.80 -6.22
C ALA A 536 24.16 -15.75 -6.64
N GLY A 537 23.79 -16.51 -7.68
CA GLY A 537 22.44 -16.47 -8.26
C GLY A 537 22.21 -15.30 -9.23
N ALA A 538 23.26 -14.75 -9.87
CA ALA A 538 23.10 -13.79 -10.96
C ALA A 538 22.13 -14.30 -12.04
N ASN A 539 21.31 -13.40 -12.58
CA ASN A 539 20.21 -13.66 -13.51
C ASN A 539 18.98 -14.38 -12.92
N GLN A 540 18.98 -14.71 -11.63
CA GLN A 540 17.78 -15.25 -10.98
C GLN A 540 16.69 -14.17 -10.91
N THR A 541 15.45 -14.55 -11.24
CA THR A 541 14.29 -13.67 -11.04
C THR A 541 14.02 -13.51 -9.55
N LEU A 542 14.05 -12.28 -9.07
CA LEU A 542 13.76 -11.92 -7.69
C LEU A 542 12.29 -11.56 -7.51
N LEU A 543 11.69 -10.87 -8.49
CA LEU A 543 10.31 -10.41 -8.43
C LEU A 543 9.73 -10.28 -9.85
N VAL A 544 8.44 -10.57 -10.00
CA VAL A 544 7.67 -10.28 -11.22
C VAL A 544 6.38 -9.56 -10.82
N GLY A 545 6.13 -8.42 -11.45
CA GLY A 545 4.93 -7.61 -11.25
C GLY A 545 3.70 -8.15 -11.98
N ALA A 546 2.53 -7.66 -11.58
CA ALA A 546 1.30 -7.92 -12.31
C ALA A 546 1.36 -7.28 -13.72
N PRO A 547 0.78 -7.92 -14.76
CA PRO A 547 0.70 -7.34 -16.08
C PRO A 547 -0.10 -6.03 -16.10
N THR A 548 0.34 -5.05 -16.90
CA THR A 548 -0.36 -3.77 -17.14
C THR A 548 -0.42 -3.47 -18.64
N GLY A 549 -1.46 -2.76 -19.10
CA GLY A 549 -1.51 -2.20 -20.46
C GLY A 549 -0.83 -0.83 -20.59
N GLY A 550 -0.39 -0.23 -19.47
CA GLY A 550 0.27 1.07 -19.46
C GLY A 550 1.76 1.01 -19.79
N THR A 551 2.38 2.18 -19.97
CA THR A 551 3.83 2.35 -20.19
C THR A 551 4.60 2.66 -18.89
N ALA A 552 3.95 2.48 -17.74
CA ALA A 552 4.55 2.54 -16.42
C ALA A 552 3.77 1.63 -15.46
N ALA A 553 4.48 1.05 -14.49
CA ALA A 553 3.89 0.31 -13.38
C ALA A 553 4.81 0.37 -12.15
N ALA A 554 4.35 -0.21 -11.05
CA ALA A 554 5.15 -0.39 -9.86
C ALA A 554 4.99 -1.80 -9.29
N VAL A 555 6.03 -2.27 -8.61
CA VAL A 555 6.03 -3.57 -7.91
C VAL A 555 6.36 -3.38 -6.43
N PRO A 556 5.68 -4.09 -5.51
CA PRO A 556 5.94 -3.96 -4.09
C PRO A 556 7.32 -4.53 -3.72
N LEU A 557 8.09 -3.76 -2.94
CA LEU A 557 9.42 -4.15 -2.45
C LEU A 557 9.35 -5.17 -1.30
N ALA A 558 8.20 -5.33 -0.64
CA ALA A 558 8.03 -6.27 0.48
C ALA A 558 8.38 -7.73 0.13
N GLY A 559 8.30 -8.10 -1.15
CA GLY A 559 8.69 -9.42 -1.66
C GLY A 559 10.10 -9.49 -2.27
N LEU A 560 10.85 -8.38 -2.32
CA LEU A 560 12.15 -8.31 -2.99
C LEU A 560 13.29 -8.63 -2.00
N SER A 561 13.87 -9.82 -2.10
CA SER A 561 15.07 -10.22 -1.34
C SER A 561 16.30 -10.23 -2.24
N VAL A 562 17.14 -9.20 -2.15
CA VAL A 562 18.42 -9.15 -2.89
C VAL A 562 19.50 -9.88 -2.09
N PRO A 563 20.14 -10.93 -2.64
CA PRO A 563 21.23 -11.65 -1.96
C PRO A 563 22.42 -10.73 -1.64
N ALA A 564 23.20 -11.07 -0.60
CA ALA A 564 24.40 -10.32 -0.24
C ALA A 564 25.39 -10.25 -1.42
N GLY A 565 25.86 -9.03 -1.75
CA GLY A 565 26.72 -8.78 -2.92
C GLY A 565 25.99 -8.79 -4.28
N GLY A 566 24.67 -8.97 -4.27
CA GLY A 566 23.80 -8.86 -5.44
C GLY A 566 23.30 -7.43 -5.68
N SER A 567 22.53 -7.26 -6.75
CA SER A 567 21.89 -5.98 -7.09
C SER A 567 20.52 -6.21 -7.72
N ALA A 568 19.55 -5.34 -7.45
CA ALA A 568 18.23 -5.41 -8.06
C ALA A 568 18.26 -4.74 -9.43
N VAL A 569 18.06 -5.52 -10.49
CA VAL A 569 18.05 -5.00 -11.87
C VAL A 569 16.64 -5.11 -12.42
N ALA A 570 16.05 -3.95 -12.72
CA ALA A 570 14.71 -3.86 -13.28
C ALA A 570 14.76 -3.99 -14.81
N MET A 571 13.80 -4.75 -15.34
CA MET A 571 13.55 -5.01 -16.74
C MET A 571 12.03 -5.09 -16.96
N VAL A 572 11.57 -5.09 -18.20
CA VAL A 572 10.14 -5.21 -18.52
C VAL A 572 9.95 -6.32 -19.54
N ASP A 573 9.13 -7.31 -19.19
CA ASP A 573 8.68 -8.36 -20.10
C ASP A 573 7.51 -7.84 -20.96
N LEU A 574 7.43 -8.27 -22.22
CA LEU A 574 6.32 -8.00 -23.13
C LEU A 574 5.35 -9.19 -23.15
N LEU A 575 4.05 -8.92 -23.04
CA LEU A 575 2.98 -9.90 -23.11
C LEU A 575 2.03 -9.56 -24.29
N LEU A 576 1.80 -10.54 -25.16
CA LEU A 576 0.91 -10.45 -26.33
C LEU A 576 -0.04 -11.66 -26.32
N GLY A 577 -1.14 -11.56 -25.58
CA GLY A 577 -2.03 -12.70 -25.34
C GLY A 577 -1.28 -13.87 -24.66
N PRO A 578 -1.20 -15.07 -25.27
CA PRO A 578 -0.47 -16.21 -24.70
C PRO A 578 1.06 -16.08 -24.83
N VAL A 579 1.57 -15.08 -25.57
CA VAL A 579 3.00 -14.90 -25.81
C VAL A 579 3.62 -14.02 -24.72
N ARG A 580 4.72 -14.48 -24.10
CA ARG A 580 5.55 -13.70 -23.19
C ARG A 580 6.99 -13.66 -23.72
N VAL A 581 7.48 -12.45 -24.01
CA VAL A 581 8.89 -12.19 -24.33
C VAL A 581 9.59 -11.79 -23.06
N ILE A 582 10.53 -12.64 -22.62
CA ILE A 582 11.30 -12.43 -21.40
C ILE A 582 12.49 -11.52 -21.71
N ALA A 583 12.59 -10.41 -20.97
CA ALA A 583 13.78 -9.55 -21.03
C ALA A 583 14.96 -10.18 -20.28
N ASP A 584 16.16 -10.02 -20.82
CA ASP A 584 17.41 -10.48 -20.19
C ASP A 584 18.58 -9.50 -20.40
N ARG A 585 19.70 -9.77 -19.70
CA ARG A 585 20.88 -8.88 -19.68
C ARG A 585 21.65 -8.80 -20.99
N SER A 586 21.42 -9.70 -21.95
CA SER A 586 22.07 -9.70 -23.27
C SER A 586 21.43 -8.73 -24.25
N MET A 587 20.31 -8.12 -23.87
CA MET A 587 19.57 -7.15 -24.68
C MET A 587 20.22 -5.75 -24.63
N ALA A 588 19.78 -4.85 -25.50
CA ALA A 588 20.45 -3.58 -25.77
C ALA A 588 20.47 -2.62 -24.56
N ALA A 589 21.37 -1.63 -24.59
CA ALA A 589 21.40 -0.55 -23.61
C ALA A 589 20.03 0.17 -23.54
N GLY A 590 19.62 0.58 -22.34
CA GLY A 590 18.31 1.17 -22.09
C GLY A 590 17.19 0.17 -21.76
N GLN A 591 17.41 -1.15 -21.84
CA GLN A 591 16.37 -2.16 -21.54
C GLN A 591 16.49 -2.77 -20.14
N GLN A 592 17.51 -2.36 -19.38
CA GLN A 592 17.73 -2.74 -18.00
C GLN A 592 18.36 -1.61 -17.20
N ALA A 593 18.03 -1.51 -15.92
CA ALA A 593 18.66 -0.56 -15.01
C ALA A 593 18.80 -1.14 -13.59
N THR A 594 19.94 -0.88 -12.95
CA THR A 594 20.16 -1.27 -11.55
C THR A 594 19.46 -0.27 -10.64
N ALA A 595 18.49 -0.73 -9.85
CA ALA A 595 17.73 0.08 -8.91
C ALA A 595 18.57 0.48 -7.68
N ILE A 596 18.31 1.67 -7.15
CA ILE A 596 18.84 2.12 -5.86
C ILE A 596 17.75 1.86 -4.82
N LEU A 597 18.02 1.02 -3.82
CA LEU A 597 17.01 0.59 -2.84
C LEU A 597 17.17 1.22 -1.45
N ALA A 598 18.27 1.93 -1.20
CA ALA A 598 18.54 2.57 0.08
C ALA A 598 18.46 4.09 -0.06
N ALA A 599 17.85 4.74 0.92
CA ALA A 599 17.83 6.19 1.03
C ALA A 599 19.15 6.70 1.63
N PRO A 600 19.65 7.88 1.21
CA PRO A 600 20.73 8.57 1.89
C PRO A 600 20.44 8.76 3.38
N ARG A 601 21.46 8.53 4.22
CA ARG A 601 21.36 8.82 5.67
C ARG A 601 21.66 10.30 5.90
N ILE A 602 20.65 11.06 6.32
CA ILE A 602 20.80 12.47 6.69
C ILE A 602 21.74 12.62 7.89
N ALA A 603 22.60 13.64 7.85
CA ALA A 603 23.48 14.07 8.93
C ALA A 603 23.03 15.44 9.46
N ALA A 604 23.52 15.83 10.64
CA ALA A 604 23.17 17.11 11.25
C ALA A 604 23.50 18.29 10.31
N ALA A 605 22.55 19.21 10.16
CA ALA A 605 22.76 20.43 9.39
C ALA A 605 23.49 21.48 10.24
N THR A 606 24.18 22.39 9.58
CA THR A 606 24.90 23.49 10.23
C THR A 606 24.50 24.81 9.62
N THR A 607 24.08 25.77 10.45
CA THR A 607 23.72 27.11 9.98
C THR A 607 24.85 28.08 10.26
N ASN A 608 25.23 28.90 9.29
CA ASN A 608 26.19 29.97 9.53
C ASN A 608 25.48 31.13 10.28
N PRO A 609 25.95 31.54 11.47
CA PRO A 609 25.26 32.55 12.29
C PRO A 609 25.28 33.95 11.68
N ALA A 610 26.28 34.26 10.84
CA ALA A 610 26.42 35.58 10.22
C ALA A 610 25.53 35.74 8.96
N THR A 611 25.35 34.67 8.18
CA THR A 611 24.54 34.71 6.94
C THR A 611 23.14 34.09 7.09
N GLY A 612 22.91 33.29 8.13
CA GLY A 612 21.68 32.53 8.33
C GLY A 612 21.49 31.36 7.34
N LEU A 613 22.48 31.05 6.51
CA LEU A 613 22.38 29.97 5.52
C LEU A 613 22.68 28.61 6.16
N ALA A 614 21.72 27.69 6.03
CA ALA A 614 21.88 26.31 6.48
C ALA A 614 22.58 25.46 5.40
N THR A 615 23.57 24.69 5.82
CA THR A 615 24.20 23.63 5.03
C THR A 615 23.65 22.28 5.49
N LEU A 616 22.93 21.63 4.59
CA LEU A 616 22.33 20.32 4.76
C LEU A 616 23.35 19.24 4.37
N ASN A 617 23.46 18.17 5.14
CA ASN A 617 24.49 17.15 4.98
C ASN A 617 23.87 15.74 4.98
N TRP A 618 24.45 14.82 4.21
CA TRP A 618 24.06 13.40 4.21
C TRP A 618 25.25 12.49 3.91
N ALA A 619 25.10 11.19 4.14
CA ALA A 619 26.14 10.21 3.86
C ALA A 619 26.27 9.92 2.36
N ASP A 620 27.49 9.64 1.91
CA ASP A 620 27.74 9.22 0.53
C ASP A 620 27.07 7.87 0.23
N ALA A 621 26.31 7.82 -0.85
CA ALA A 621 25.61 6.62 -1.34
C ALA A 621 26.43 5.83 -2.38
N GLY A 622 27.62 6.33 -2.77
CA GLY A 622 28.58 5.62 -3.59
C GLY A 622 29.03 6.38 -4.85
N THR A 623 29.96 5.78 -5.59
CA THR A 623 30.56 6.40 -6.79
C THR A 623 29.55 6.60 -7.92
N GLY A 624 29.50 7.81 -8.49
CA GLY A 624 28.64 8.13 -9.63
C GLY A 624 27.18 8.47 -9.26
N ILE A 625 26.90 8.64 -7.96
CA ILE A 625 25.60 9.07 -7.44
C ILE A 625 25.56 10.61 -7.33
N SER A 626 24.45 11.18 -7.79
CA SER A 626 24.02 12.55 -7.48
C SER A 626 22.81 12.50 -6.53
N TYR A 627 22.34 13.64 -6.03
CA TYR A 627 21.27 13.71 -5.04
C TYR A 627 20.18 14.67 -5.49
N ALA A 628 18.93 14.23 -5.38
CA ALA A 628 17.75 15.06 -5.52
C ALA A 628 17.23 15.43 -4.13
N LEU A 629 17.04 16.71 -3.89
CA LEU A 629 16.46 17.25 -2.67
C LEU A 629 15.04 17.71 -2.97
N GLN A 630 14.12 17.39 -2.08
CA GLN A 630 12.76 17.88 -2.11
C GLN A 630 12.43 18.56 -0.79
N PHE A 631 11.89 19.77 -0.86
CA PHE A 631 11.52 20.58 0.28
C PHE A 631 10.00 20.55 0.50
N SER A 632 9.58 20.77 1.74
CA SER A 632 8.16 20.76 2.13
C SER A 632 7.36 21.92 1.53
N ASP A 633 8.02 22.94 1.00
CA ASP A 633 7.42 24.05 0.25
C ASP A 633 7.15 23.72 -1.23
N GLY A 634 7.47 22.50 -1.66
CA GLY A 634 7.28 22.01 -3.02
C GLY A 634 8.45 22.30 -3.96
N THR A 635 9.49 22.99 -3.50
CA THR A 635 10.71 23.21 -4.31
C THR A 635 11.62 21.98 -4.31
N SER A 636 12.40 21.85 -5.38
CA SER A 636 13.37 20.75 -5.54
C SER A 636 14.71 21.28 -6.00
N GLN A 637 15.78 20.62 -5.54
CA GLN A 637 17.16 20.97 -5.88
C GLN A 637 17.94 19.70 -6.24
N SER A 638 19.11 19.89 -6.84
CA SER A 638 20.03 18.79 -7.11
C SER A 638 21.42 19.12 -6.57
N SER A 639 22.13 18.10 -6.09
CA SER A 639 23.53 18.21 -5.67
C SER A 639 24.33 17.06 -6.23
N SER A 640 25.55 17.35 -6.71
CA SER A 640 26.53 16.32 -7.11
C SER A 640 27.44 15.91 -5.95
N THR A 641 27.25 16.48 -4.77
CA THR A 641 28.03 16.21 -3.55
C THR A 641 27.11 15.79 -2.40
N THR A 642 27.70 15.46 -1.26
CA THR A 642 26.97 15.03 -0.05
C THR A 642 26.44 16.18 0.81
N SER A 643 26.36 17.38 0.24
CA SER A 643 25.90 18.57 0.94
C SER A 643 25.16 19.53 0.02
N TYR A 644 24.32 20.38 0.60
CA TYR A 644 23.67 21.50 -0.09
C TYR A 644 23.51 22.69 0.86
N THR A 645 24.02 23.85 0.47
CA THR A 645 23.81 25.10 1.21
C THR A 645 22.63 25.85 0.61
N LEU A 646 21.68 26.26 1.45
CA LEU A 646 20.54 27.06 1.02
C LEU A 646 21.01 28.38 0.38
N THR A 647 20.25 28.86 -0.61
CA THR A 647 20.52 30.14 -1.29
C THR A 647 19.92 31.35 -0.57
N SER A 648 18.98 31.12 0.36
CA SER A 648 18.40 32.14 1.24
C SER A 648 18.25 31.60 2.64
N ALA A 649 18.40 32.48 3.64
CA ALA A 649 18.22 32.11 5.04
C ALA A 649 16.75 31.76 5.29
N ALA A 650 16.52 30.68 6.02
CA ALA A 650 15.17 30.34 6.48
C ALA A 650 14.77 31.29 7.63
N GLY A 651 13.48 31.60 7.73
CA GLY A 651 12.95 32.34 8.88
C GLY A 651 13.09 31.53 10.17
N VAL A 652 13.10 32.24 11.31
CA VAL A 652 13.03 31.60 12.64
C VAL A 652 11.76 30.75 12.72
N ASP A 653 11.92 29.50 13.14
CA ASP A 653 10.85 28.50 13.24
C ASP A 653 10.01 28.32 11.97
N ALA A 654 10.59 28.51 10.79
CA ALA A 654 9.88 28.41 9.51
C ALA A 654 9.28 27.02 9.22
N GLY A 655 9.69 25.98 9.96
CA GLY A 655 9.16 24.62 9.80
C GLY A 655 9.49 23.96 8.46
N LEU A 656 10.45 24.50 7.71
CA LEU A 656 10.91 23.94 6.45
C LEU A 656 11.52 22.56 6.67
N ARG A 657 11.06 21.56 5.92
CA ARG A 657 11.60 20.19 5.95
C ARG A 657 12.16 19.81 4.61
N TYR A 658 13.14 18.92 4.61
CA TYR A 658 13.75 18.39 3.40
C TYR A 658 13.91 16.87 3.47
N GLN A 659 13.92 16.26 2.30
CA GLN A 659 14.24 14.86 2.11
C GLN A 659 15.19 14.72 0.91
N VAL A 660 16.04 13.70 0.96
CA VAL A 660 17.10 13.48 -0.05
C VAL A 660 16.95 12.09 -0.65
N ALA A 661 17.04 11.99 -1.97
CA ALA A 661 17.09 10.74 -2.72
C ALA A 661 18.35 10.67 -3.58
N SER A 662 18.98 9.50 -3.65
CA SER A 662 20.08 9.23 -4.57
C SER A 662 19.58 9.13 -6.02
N THR A 663 20.33 9.67 -6.97
CA THR A 663 20.03 9.62 -8.41
C THR A 663 21.27 9.20 -9.20
N GLN A 664 21.08 8.42 -10.28
CA GLN A 664 22.15 8.07 -11.21
C GLN A 664 21.60 7.78 -12.61
N THR A 665 22.48 7.78 -13.62
CA THR A 665 22.15 7.24 -14.95
C THR A 665 22.80 5.88 -15.12
N ALA A 666 22.01 4.81 -15.07
CA ALA A 666 22.48 3.43 -15.24
C ALA A 666 22.05 2.88 -16.61
N ASN A 667 23.02 2.46 -17.45
CA ASN A 667 22.76 1.96 -18.80
C ASN A 667 21.86 2.88 -19.67
N GLY A 668 21.98 4.20 -19.51
CA GLY A 668 21.17 5.19 -20.23
C GLY A 668 19.79 5.48 -19.62
N VAL A 669 19.46 4.88 -18.47
CA VAL A 669 18.18 5.04 -17.76
C VAL A 669 18.39 5.86 -16.49
N ILE A 670 17.51 6.82 -16.21
CA ILE A 670 17.55 7.59 -14.97
C ILE A 670 16.99 6.72 -13.83
N VAL A 671 17.77 6.56 -12.77
CA VAL A 671 17.41 5.80 -11.57
C VAL A 671 17.37 6.73 -10.37
N THR A 672 16.28 6.70 -9.62
CA THR A 672 16.09 7.47 -8.38
C THR A 672 15.77 6.50 -7.24
N GLY A 673 16.52 6.57 -6.14
CA GLY A 673 16.29 5.79 -4.93
C GLY A 673 15.16 6.36 -4.06
N PRO A 674 14.80 5.68 -2.95
CA PRO A 674 13.81 6.21 -2.02
C PRO A 674 14.31 7.49 -1.36
N TYR A 675 13.39 8.41 -1.10
CA TYR A 675 13.65 9.56 -0.26
C TYR A 675 13.93 9.12 1.18
N SER A 676 14.85 9.82 1.83
CA SER A 676 15.04 9.74 3.29
C SER A 676 13.75 10.11 4.02
N ALA A 677 13.69 9.84 5.32
CA ALA A 677 12.71 10.50 6.17
C ALA A 677 12.87 12.03 6.06
N ALA A 678 11.76 12.76 6.13
CA ALA A 678 11.78 14.21 6.12
C ALA A 678 12.38 14.73 7.45
N VAL A 679 13.41 15.57 7.33
CA VAL A 679 14.15 16.17 8.45
C VAL A 679 13.93 17.68 8.41
N ALA A 680 13.87 18.35 9.55
CA ALA A 680 13.68 19.80 9.57
C ALA A 680 14.98 20.53 9.27
N VAL A 681 14.88 21.70 8.65
CA VAL A 681 15.99 22.66 8.59
C VAL A 681 16.09 23.31 9.98
N PRO A 682 17.29 23.34 10.61
CA PRO A 682 17.44 23.87 11.95
C PRO A 682 17.21 25.39 11.96
N THR A 683 16.01 25.79 12.41
CA THR A 683 15.53 27.18 12.38
C THR A 683 15.21 27.76 13.75
N ALA A 684 15.44 26.99 14.82
CA ALA A 684 15.43 27.49 16.19
C ALA A 684 16.49 28.59 16.33
N ALA A 685 16.19 29.67 17.05
CA ALA A 685 17.10 30.80 17.24
C ALA A 685 17.25 31.17 18.71
N ASP A 686 18.49 31.29 19.16
CA ASP A 686 18.79 31.88 20.48
C ASP A 686 18.98 33.39 20.34
N THR A 687 18.61 34.13 21.38
CA THR A 687 18.79 35.59 21.44
C THR A 687 19.90 35.95 22.42
N LEU A 688 20.98 36.53 21.91
CA LEU A 688 22.09 37.03 22.73
C LEU A 688 21.62 38.23 23.53
N ALA A 689 21.55 38.10 24.85
CA ALA A 689 21.04 39.15 25.75
C ALA A 689 22.15 40.12 26.16
N ALA A 690 23.34 39.61 26.45
CA ALA A 690 24.51 40.41 26.78
C ALA A 690 25.80 39.70 26.39
N ALA A 691 26.82 40.47 26.03
CA ALA A 691 28.18 40.01 25.85
C ALA A 691 29.14 41.07 26.39
N ARG A 692 30.15 40.65 27.14
CA ARG A 692 31.21 41.52 27.67
C ARG A 692 32.56 40.87 27.44
N TYR A 693 33.44 41.63 26.82
CA TYR A 693 34.80 41.22 26.51
C TYR A 693 35.78 41.96 27.45
N ASP A 694 36.56 41.20 28.21
CA ASP A 694 37.54 41.73 29.18
C ASP A 694 38.97 41.85 28.57
N GLY A 695 39.12 41.65 27.26
CA GLY A 695 40.42 41.62 26.58
C GLY A 695 41.10 40.25 26.57
N ILE A 696 40.54 39.26 27.26
CA ILE A 696 41.03 37.87 27.33
C ILE A 696 39.94 36.87 26.92
N ALA A 697 38.70 37.11 27.34
CA ALA A 697 37.55 36.27 27.07
C ALA A 697 36.28 37.11 26.92
N VAL A 698 35.35 36.62 26.11
CA VAL A 698 33.97 37.09 26.15
C VAL A 698 33.20 36.28 27.17
N THR A 699 32.41 36.94 28.01
CA THR A 699 31.36 36.32 28.82
C THR A 699 30.02 36.78 28.26
N ALA A 700 29.12 35.85 28.02
CA ALA A 700 27.84 36.14 27.39
C ALA A 700 26.70 35.40 28.08
N SER A 701 25.51 35.98 28.01
CA SER A 701 24.25 35.39 28.45
C SER A 701 23.20 35.53 27.35
N TRP A 702 22.30 34.57 27.25
CA TRP A 702 21.30 34.51 26.19
C TRP A 702 19.98 33.92 26.65
N GLU A 703 18.93 34.23 25.91
CA GLU A 703 17.64 33.57 26.01
C GLU A 703 17.66 32.36 25.08
N ALA A 704 17.66 31.17 25.68
CA ALA A 704 17.68 29.90 24.97
C ALA A 704 16.34 29.58 24.34
N HIS A 705 16.37 29.08 23.11
CA HIS A 705 15.20 28.47 22.49
C HIS A 705 14.81 27.18 23.23
N GLY A 706 13.51 26.93 23.43
CA GLY A 706 13.01 25.86 24.29
C GLY A 706 13.35 24.42 23.85
N SER A 707 13.87 24.24 22.63
CA SER A 707 14.27 22.95 22.05
C SER A 707 15.79 22.72 21.99
N ALA A 708 16.59 23.63 22.55
CA ALA A 708 18.05 23.53 22.52
C ALA A 708 18.58 22.54 23.58
N ASP A 709 19.40 21.59 23.14
CA ASP A 709 20.10 20.64 24.01
C ASP A 709 21.45 21.21 24.51
N ALA A 710 22.06 22.09 23.70
CA ALA A 710 23.27 22.83 23.99
C ALA A 710 23.31 24.11 23.13
N HIS A 711 24.33 24.94 23.31
CA HIS A 711 24.48 26.20 22.58
C HIS A 711 25.90 26.35 22.05
N ILE A 712 26.09 26.98 20.89
CA ILE A 712 27.40 27.36 20.37
C ILE A 712 27.56 28.86 20.53
N LEU A 713 28.44 29.27 21.45
CA LEU A 713 28.91 30.64 21.55
C LEU A 713 30.09 30.81 20.58
N SER A 714 30.02 31.77 19.67
CA SER A 714 31.03 31.96 18.64
C SER A 714 31.35 33.43 18.38
N ILE A 715 32.57 33.67 17.90
CA ILE A 715 33.07 34.98 17.50
C ILE A 715 33.46 34.90 16.04
N TYR A 716 32.98 35.85 15.24
CA TYR A 716 33.30 35.97 13.83
C TYR A 716 34.03 37.28 13.54
N ASP A 717 35.01 37.21 12.64
CA ASP A 717 35.60 38.40 12.01
C ASP A 717 34.59 38.96 11.01
N ASN A 718 34.20 40.22 11.18
CA ASN A 718 33.20 40.86 10.32
C ASN A 718 33.65 40.94 8.86
N ALA A 719 34.96 40.88 8.57
CA ALA A 719 35.49 40.85 7.21
C ALA A 719 35.57 39.44 6.61
N ALA A 720 35.53 38.38 7.44
CA ALA A 720 35.68 36.98 7.03
C ALA A 720 34.66 36.08 7.74
N THR A 721 33.40 36.15 7.31
CA THR A 721 32.25 35.51 7.97
C THR A 721 32.04 34.03 7.63
N ALA A 722 32.90 33.44 6.79
CA ALA A 722 32.78 32.04 6.37
C ALA A 722 33.04 31.05 7.52
N THR A 723 33.94 31.41 8.44
CA THR A 723 34.39 30.55 9.55
C THR A 723 34.50 31.35 10.84
N ALA A 724 34.11 30.75 11.96
CA ALA A 724 34.28 31.37 13.27
C ALA A 724 35.78 31.58 13.57
N ALA A 725 36.13 32.75 14.10
CA ALA A 725 37.46 33.02 14.65
C ALA A 725 37.70 32.22 15.93
N ALA A 726 36.65 32.01 16.73
CA ALA A 726 36.63 31.12 17.89
C ALA A 726 35.20 30.64 18.18
N SER A 727 35.04 29.45 18.76
CA SER A 727 33.74 28.95 19.23
C SER A 727 33.88 27.96 20.38
N VAL A 728 32.82 27.82 21.17
CA VAL A 728 32.70 26.83 22.25
C VAL A 728 31.27 26.37 22.39
N THR A 729 31.08 25.09 22.70
CA THR A 729 29.77 24.53 23.04
C THR A 729 29.50 24.64 24.54
N VAL A 730 28.33 25.13 24.93
CA VAL A 730 27.95 25.43 26.31
C VAL A 730 26.60 24.79 26.63
N ASN A 731 26.50 24.18 27.82
CA ASN A 731 25.28 23.58 28.34
C ASN A 731 24.66 24.52 29.39
N GLY A 732 23.92 25.55 28.95
CA GLY A 732 23.32 26.56 29.83
C GLY A 732 22.96 27.85 29.08
N THR A 733 22.45 28.85 29.79
CA THR A 733 22.05 30.17 29.23
C THR A 733 23.10 31.26 29.38
N ALA A 734 24.30 30.89 29.82
CA ALA A 734 25.45 31.76 29.91
C ALA A 734 26.74 30.96 29.72
N GLY A 735 27.78 31.60 29.19
CA GLY A 735 29.05 30.96 28.88
C GLY A 735 30.19 31.94 28.72
N SER A 736 31.41 31.40 28.68
CA SER A 736 32.62 32.18 28.42
C SER A 736 33.46 31.53 27.32
N LEU A 737 34.03 32.36 26.46
CA LEU A 737 34.89 31.95 25.35
C LEU A 737 36.18 32.78 25.39
N ALA A 738 37.30 32.09 25.63
CA ALA A 738 38.62 32.71 25.56
C ALA A 738 38.93 33.11 24.12
N PHE A 739 39.36 34.36 23.93
CA PHE A 739 39.67 34.90 22.62
C PHE A 739 40.61 36.09 22.73
N ALA A 740 41.73 36.03 22.01
CA ALA A 740 42.65 37.16 21.89
C ALA A 740 42.32 37.92 20.60
N ALA A 741 41.47 38.95 20.71
CA ALA A 741 41.08 39.75 19.56
C ALA A 741 42.26 40.57 19.01
N ASP A 742 42.44 40.52 17.68
CA ASP A 742 43.34 41.42 16.96
C ASP A 742 42.77 42.86 17.01
N PRO A 743 43.47 43.83 17.61
CA PRO A 743 42.98 45.20 17.73
C PRO A 743 42.64 45.86 16.38
N ALA A 744 43.24 45.41 15.27
CA ALA A 744 43.00 45.96 13.93
C ALA A 744 41.70 45.46 13.28
N LYS A 745 41.01 44.49 13.90
CA LYS A 745 39.82 43.84 13.34
C LYS A 745 38.57 44.15 14.15
N THR A 746 37.42 43.99 13.50
CA THR A 746 36.11 44.10 14.15
C THR A 746 35.46 42.72 14.21
N TYR A 747 34.91 42.40 15.37
CA TYR A 747 34.35 41.09 15.65
C TYR A 747 32.92 41.21 16.18
N SER A 748 32.12 40.20 15.88
CA SER A 748 30.77 40.05 16.41
C SER A 748 30.62 38.71 17.11
N VAL A 749 29.84 38.72 18.20
CA VAL A 749 29.53 37.56 19.03
C VAL A 749 28.15 37.05 18.64
N TYR A 750 28.05 35.74 18.49
CA TYR A 750 26.82 35.03 18.13
C TYR A 750 26.58 33.87 19.08
N VAL A 751 25.32 33.49 19.24
CA VAL A 751 24.92 32.27 19.94
C VAL A 751 23.89 31.52 19.10
N GLN A 752 24.07 30.22 18.97
CA GLN A 752 23.16 29.36 18.21
C GLN A 752 22.75 28.14 19.04
N PRO A 753 21.48 27.71 18.94
CA PRO A 753 21.04 26.50 19.62
C PRO A 753 21.55 25.29 18.84
N VAL A 754 21.93 24.24 19.57
CA VAL A 754 22.20 22.91 19.06
C VAL A 754 21.02 22.03 19.42
N THR A 755 20.40 21.45 18.41
CA THR A 755 19.22 20.58 18.53
C THR A 755 19.50 19.25 17.84
N ALA A 756 18.59 18.29 17.97
CA ALA A 756 18.65 17.04 17.21
C ALA A 756 18.72 17.23 15.67
N GLU A 757 18.19 18.34 15.16
CA GLU A 757 18.18 18.70 13.72
C GLU A 757 19.54 19.32 13.28
N GLY A 758 20.36 19.75 14.23
CA GLY A 758 21.64 20.41 13.99
C GLY A 758 21.75 21.79 14.66
N VAL A 759 22.62 22.64 14.11
CA VAL A 759 22.89 24.00 14.63
C VAL A 759 21.90 25.00 14.01
N GLY A 760 21.10 25.64 14.86
CA GLY A 760 20.07 26.62 14.51
C GLY A 760 20.61 28.01 14.16
N LEU A 761 19.73 29.00 14.15
CA LEU A 761 20.01 30.40 13.83
C LEU A 761 20.53 31.18 15.05
N SER A 762 21.14 32.34 14.80
CA SER A 762 21.38 33.38 15.81
C SER A 762 20.38 34.50 15.57
N ALA A 763 19.56 34.87 16.57
CA ALA A 763 18.53 35.89 16.38
C ALA A 763 19.13 37.29 16.20
N ASN A 764 20.28 37.53 16.82
CA ASN A 764 21.01 38.79 16.80
C ASN A 764 22.52 38.55 16.94
N ALA A 765 23.30 39.62 16.82
CA ALA A 765 24.73 39.65 17.09
C ALA A 765 25.04 40.86 17.98
N ILE A 766 26.04 40.74 18.85
CA ILE A 766 26.54 41.85 19.65
C ILE A 766 28.01 42.11 19.26
N PRO A 767 28.44 43.36 19.00
CA PRO A 767 29.84 43.68 18.79
C PRO A 767 30.69 43.18 19.96
N LEU A 768 31.82 42.53 19.67
CA LEU A 768 32.70 42.00 20.71
C LEU A 768 33.24 43.12 21.62
N PHE A 769 33.66 44.23 21.01
CA PHE A 769 34.18 45.40 21.72
C PHE A 769 33.06 46.44 21.88
N ALA A 770 32.81 46.86 23.13
CA ALA A 770 31.87 47.91 23.46
C ALA A 770 32.61 49.19 23.89
N PRO A 771 32.13 50.39 23.52
CA PRO A 771 32.68 51.63 24.03
C PRO A 771 32.64 51.70 25.56
N ALA A 772 33.77 52.07 26.16
CA ALA A 772 33.95 52.08 27.62
C ALA A 772 35.06 53.06 28.03
N PHE A 773 35.22 53.28 29.33
CA PHE A 773 36.42 53.89 29.91
C PHE A 773 37.44 52.82 30.26
N PHE A 774 38.68 53.07 29.92
CA PHE A 774 39.81 52.19 30.20
C PHE A 774 40.78 52.89 31.13
N LEU A 775 41.44 52.11 31.98
CA LEU A 775 42.49 52.58 32.86
C LEU A 775 43.84 52.43 32.16
N SER A 776 44.76 53.34 32.44
CA SER A 776 46.13 53.26 31.94
C SER A 776 46.79 51.96 32.39
N GLN A 777 47.59 51.34 31.52
CA GLN A 777 48.40 50.16 31.87
C GLN A 777 49.86 50.51 32.16
N GLN A 778 50.28 51.74 31.87
CA GLN A 778 51.65 52.19 32.07
C GLN A 778 52.02 52.21 33.56
N PRO A 779 53.28 51.87 33.92
CA PRO A 779 53.77 52.02 35.29
C PRO A 779 53.63 53.46 35.81
N ALA A 780 53.32 53.63 37.10
CA ALA A 780 53.23 54.96 37.74
C ALA A 780 54.52 55.80 37.65
N ALA A 781 55.68 55.16 37.41
CA ALA A 781 56.95 55.85 37.17
C ALA A 781 57.04 56.51 35.79
N SER A 782 56.23 56.07 34.83
CA SER A 782 56.19 56.58 33.46
C SER A 782 55.04 57.56 33.25
N ALA A 783 53.87 57.26 33.84
CA ALA A 783 52.71 58.14 33.79
C ALA A 783 51.86 58.00 35.07
N THR A 784 51.36 59.12 35.60
CA THR A 784 50.36 59.11 36.68
C THR A 784 49.13 58.32 36.23
N PRO A 785 48.49 57.48 37.08
CA PRO A 785 47.29 56.74 36.70
C PRO A 785 46.20 57.63 36.08
N TYR A 786 45.67 57.18 34.94
CA TYR A 786 44.68 57.92 34.16
C TYR A 786 43.57 57.01 33.64
N ALA A 787 42.43 57.62 33.30
CA ALA A 787 41.32 56.96 32.63
C ALA A 787 40.95 57.71 31.36
N TYR A 788 40.56 56.97 30.32
CA TYR A 788 40.23 57.53 29.01
C TYR A 788 39.12 56.72 28.34
N PRO A 789 38.21 57.35 27.57
CA PRO A 789 37.24 56.61 26.79
C PRO A 789 37.90 56.00 25.54
N ALA A 790 37.42 54.84 25.11
CA ALA A 790 37.75 54.27 23.81
C ALA A 790 36.51 53.63 23.19
N THR A 791 36.33 53.81 21.87
CA THR A 791 35.21 53.26 21.10
C THR A 791 35.62 52.05 20.25
N ALA A 792 36.92 51.82 20.07
CA ALA A 792 37.48 50.65 19.40
C ALA A 792 38.73 50.14 20.13
N GLN A 793 39.02 48.84 20.00
CA GLN A 793 40.17 48.20 20.63
C GLN A 793 41.52 48.75 20.12
N ALA A 794 41.58 49.16 18.85
CA ALA A 794 42.75 49.81 18.26
C ALA A 794 43.16 51.10 18.99
N ASN A 795 42.26 51.71 19.76
CA ASN A 795 42.44 53.00 20.40
C ASN A 795 42.90 52.86 21.86
N LEU A 796 43.21 51.64 22.29
CA LEU A 796 43.71 51.38 23.63
C LEU A 796 45.22 51.62 23.71
N GLY A 797 45.66 52.21 24.83
CA GLY A 797 47.07 52.25 25.22
C GLY A 797 47.56 50.88 25.72
N SER A 798 48.86 50.79 25.95
CA SER A 798 49.53 49.60 26.49
C SER A 798 50.35 49.95 27.73
N ASP A 799 51.04 48.96 28.29
CA ASP A 799 52.02 49.16 29.36
C ASP A 799 53.22 50.03 28.93
N ALA A 800 53.51 50.08 27.63
CA ALA A 800 54.64 50.81 27.07
C ALA A 800 54.27 52.16 26.42
N ALA A 801 53.00 52.39 26.07
CA ALA A 801 52.61 53.55 25.27
C ALA A 801 51.25 54.14 25.69
N ASN A 802 51.14 55.47 25.58
CA ASN A 802 49.87 56.19 25.67
C ASN A 802 48.87 55.71 24.59
N PRO A 803 47.55 55.84 24.82
CA PRO A 803 46.56 55.61 23.77
C PRO A 803 46.80 56.53 22.55
N PRO A 804 46.47 56.07 21.33
CA PRO A 804 46.47 56.93 20.14
C PRO A 804 45.59 58.16 20.33
N ALA A 805 46.02 59.31 19.80
CA ALA A 805 45.25 60.54 19.93
C ALA A 805 43.99 60.52 19.05
N GLU A 806 42.83 60.80 19.66
CA GLU A 806 41.54 60.81 18.98
C GLU A 806 40.76 62.10 19.21
N ALA A 807 39.98 62.53 18.22
CA ALA A 807 39.12 63.68 18.38
C ALA A 807 37.82 63.26 19.09
N ILE A 808 37.44 63.96 20.16
CA ILE A 808 36.17 63.75 20.85
C ILE A 808 35.23 64.88 20.47
N THR A 809 34.05 64.54 19.92
CA THR A 809 33.01 65.51 19.57
C THR A 809 31.79 65.30 20.44
N LEU A 810 31.34 66.37 21.10
CA LEU A 810 30.19 66.39 21.99
C LEU A 810 29.22 67.48 21.53
N TYR A 811 28.01 67.10 21.19
CA TYR A 811 26.90 67.98 20.88
C TYR A 811 26.23 68.42 22.20
N LEU A 812 25.98 69.72 22.30
CA LEU A 812 25.53 70.39 23.51
C LEU A 812 24.22 71.13 23.25
N PRO A 813 23.32 71.18 24.24
CA PRO A 813 22.13 72.01 24.17
C PRO A 813 22.52 73.50 24.21
N GLN A 814 21.51 74.37 24.20
CA GLN A 814 21.70 75.81 24.26
C GLN A 814 22.56 76.24 25.48
N LEU A 815 23.70 76.89 25.23
CA LEU A 815 24.65 77.33 26.26
C LEU A 815 24.34 78.74 26.82
N GLY A 816 23.81 79.64 25.99
CA GLY A 816 23.42 81.01 26.39
C GLY A 816 21.92 81.16 26.65
N LEU A 817 21.46 82.39 26.91
CA LEU A 817 20.02 82.70 26.99
C LEU A 817 19.30 82.60 25.63
N THR A 818 20.07 82.67 24.54
CA THR A 818 19.62 82.43 23.16
C THR A 818 20.60 81.50 22.44
N THR A 819 20.17 80.94 21.31
CA THR A 819 20.98 80.01 20.48
C THR A 819 22.12 80.70 19.72
N ASP A 820 22.13 82.03 19.64
CA ASP A 820 23.15 82.86 18.98
C ASP A 820 24.07 83.59 19.97
N ALA A 821 23.94 83.33 21.28
CA ALA A 821 24.64 84.06 22.34
C ALA A 821 26.17 84.03 22.25
N LEU A 822 26.74 83.01 21.58
CA LEU A 822 28.19 82.89 21.35
C LEU A 822 28.65 83.49 20.00
N GLY A 823 27.73 83.95 19.16
CA GLY A 823 28.00 84.41 17.81
C GLY A 823 28.32 83.25 16.83
N PRO A 824 28.61 83.58 15.56
CA PRO A 824 28.83 82.59 14.50
C PRO A 824 30.25 82.00 14.46
N ASN A 825 31.21 82.63 15.14
CA ASN A 825 32.62 82.24 15.07
C ASN A 825 32.93 81.16 16.11
N PRO A 826 33.70 80.11 15.76
CA PRO A 826 34.19 79.14 16.74
C PRO A 826 35.04 79.80 17.82
N ILE A 827 34.81 79.41 19.08
CA ILE A 827 35.63 79.80 20.24
C ILE A 827 36.64 78.69 20.47
N VAL A 828 37.92 79.02 20.36
CA VAL A 828 39.03 78.05 20.39
C VAL A 828 40.01 78.44 21.49
N SER A 829 40.40 77.48 22.33
CA SER A 829 41.50 77.62 23.28
C SER A 829 42.19 76.27 23.45
N GLY A 830 43.48 76.22 23.09
CA GLY A 830 44.24 74.97 23.01
C GLY A 830 43.51 73.88 22.21
N PRO A 831 43.33 72.66 22.77
CA PRO A 831 42.67 71.56 22.08
C PRO A 831 41.13 71.68 22.05
N PHE A 832 40.54 72.68 22.69
CA PHE A 832 39.09 72.82 22.80
C PHE A 832 38.53 73.81 21.78
N THR A 833 37.47 73.40 21.08
CA THR A 833 36.73 74.25 20.14
C THR A 833 35.23 74.13 20.40
N VAL A 834 34.55 75.25 20.67
CA VAL A 834 33.08 75.32 20.69
C VAL A 834 32.59 76.07 19.46
N ALA A 835 31.70 75.47 18.68
CA ALA A 835 31.15 76.05 17.47
C ALA A 835 29.67 75.69 17.30
N ALA A 836 28.99 76.31 16.33
CA ALA A 836 27.66 75.88 15.92
C ALA A 836 27.69 74.44 15.38
N SER A 837 26.71 73.63 15.77
CA SER A 837 26.58 72.24 15.30
C SER A 837 25.84 72.12 13.96
N GLY A 838 24.93 73.04 13.67
CA GLY A 838 23.97 72.96 12.58
C GLY A 838 22.68 72.21 12.92
N ASP A 839 22.55 71.70 14.15
CA ASP A 839 21.38 70.99 14.67
C ASP A 839 20.52 71.94 15.55
N ALA A 840 19.19 71.85 15.46
CA ALA A 840 18.31 72.77 16.19
C ALA A 840 18.15 72.42 17.68
N ASP A 841 18.16 71.12 18.02
CA ASP A 841 17.98 70.62 19.38
C ASP A 841 19.29 70.65 20.17
N LEU A 842 20.41 70.49 19.46
CA LEU A 842 21.78 70.55 20.02
C LEU A 842 22.61 71.62 19.28
N PRO A 843 22.31 72.93 19.44
CA PRO A 843 22.84 74.01 18.61
C PRO A 843 24.36 74.22 18.67
N TYR A 844 25.02 73.66 19.68
CA TYR A 844 26.46 73.79 19.86
C TYR A 844 27.15 72.43 19.77
N LYS A 845 28.38 72.41 19.28
CA LYS A 845 29.30 71.27 19.37
C LYS A 845 30.61 71.70 20.02
N LEU A 846 31.06 70.90 20.98
CA LEU A 846 32.38 70.96 21.58
C LEU A 846 33.24 69.87 20.94
N THR A 847 34.37 70.27 20.37
CA THR A 847 35.39 69.35 19.86
C THR A 847 36.63 69.46 20.75
N ILE A 848 37.07 68.33 21.28
CA ILE A 848 38.39 68.13 21.88
C ILE A 848 39.26 67.49 20.80
N ALA A 849 40.27 68.21 20.32
CA ALA A 849 41.09 67.76 19.20
C ALA A 849 41.87 66.48 19.52
N ALA A 850 42.25 65.74 18.48
CA ALA A 850 43.21 64.64 18.53
C ALA A 850 44.63 65.17 18.80
N ASP A 851 44.82 65.80 19.97
CA ASP A 851 46.03 66.52 20.33
C ASP A 851 46.84 65.73 21.38
N THR A 852 48.16 65.74 21.22
CA THR A 852 49.10 65.18 22.18
C THR A 852 48.96 65.76 23.59
N ALA A 853 48.55 67.03 23.75
CA ALA A 853 48.31 67.64 25.05
C ALA A 853 47.14 67.00 25.82
N VAL A 854 46.19 66.38 25.11
CA VAL A 854 45.02 65.70 25.68
C VAL A 854 45.33 64.21 25.92
N TRP A 855 46.03 63.56 24.99
CA TRP A 855 46.20 62.10 24.96
C TRP A 855 47.57 61.60 25.44
N SER A 856 48.54 62.49 25.64
CA SER A 856 49.83 62.13 26.25
C SER A 856 49.81 62.36 27.75
N PHE A 857 50.19 61.32 28.48
CA PHE A 857 50.33 61.36 29.94
C PHE A 857 51.78 61.12 30.33
N ASP A 858 52.18 61.78 31.42
CA ASP A 858 53.48 61.68 32.08
C ASP A 858 53.28 61.68 33.60
N THR A 859 54.33 61.92 34.39
CA THR A 859 54.27 61.93 35.86
C THR A 859 53.63 63.20 36.45
N THR A 860 52.98 64.03 35.64
CA THR A 860 52.30 65.25 36.09
C THR A 860 50.87 64.91 36.55
N SER A 861 50.53 65.24 37.80
CA SER A 861 49.19 65.01 38.36
C SER A 861 48.09 65.79 37.66
N VAL A 862 48.27 67.10 37.43
CA VAL A 862 47.33 67.96 36.69
C VAL A 862 48.13 68.71 35.65
N ARG A 863 47.87 68.47 34.36
CA ARG A 863 48.67 69.03 33.25
C ARG A 863 48.43 70.56 33.13
N PRO A 864 49.43 71.42 33.43
CA PRO A 864 49.20 72.87 33.57
C PRO A 864 48.80 73.59 32.28
N ALA A 865 49.33 73.15 31.13
CA ALA A 865 48.97 73.72 29.82
C ALA A 865 47.49 73.44 29.50
N LEU A 866 47.07 72.18 29.62
CA LEU A 866 45.69 71.77 29.40
C LEU A 866 44.72 72.44 30.40
N GLN A 867 45.13 72.58 31.66
CA GLN A 867 44.39 73.35 32.67
C GLN A 867 44.21 74.82 32.26
N THR A 868 45.27 75.45 31.74
CA THR A 868 45.25 76.85 31.30
C THR A 868 44.31 77.03 30.11
N ASP A 869 44.39 76.16 29.11
CA ASP A 869 43.51 76.16 27.94
C ASP A 869 42.04 75.95 28.33
N TYR A 870 41.78 75.04 29.26
CA TYR A 870 40.44 74.81 29.80
C TYR A 870 39.87 76.07 30.48
N VAL A 871 40.65 76.74 31.34
CA VAL A 871 40.22 77.98 32.01
C VAL A 871 39.99 79.09 30.98
N GLN A 872 40.90 79.25 30.02
CA GLN A 872 40.79 80.26 28.97
C GLN A 872 39.58 80.01 28.05
N LEU A 873 39.27 78.75 27.74
CA LEU A 873 38.06 78.38 27.01
C LEU A 873 36.81 78.87 27.76
N LEU A 874 36.68 78.54 29.04
CA LEU A 874 35.50 78.89 29.83
C LEU A 874 35.36 80.41 30.02
N THR A 875 36.48 81.13 30.23
CA THR A 875 36.49 82.60 30.25
C THR A 875 36.07 83.20 28.90
N SER A 876 36.52 82.61 27.79
CA SER A 876 36.15 83.05 26.44
C SER A 876 34.70 82.71 26.10
N LEU A 877 34.14 81.62 26.64
CA LEU A 877 32.72 81.29 26.52
C LEU A 877 31.83 82.26 27.32
N GLU A 878 32.28 82.66 28.51
CA GLU A 878 31.59 83.66 29.33
C GLU A 878 31.55 85.04 28.66
N ALA A 879 32.62 85.41 27.93
CA ALA A 879 32.73 86.69 27.22
C ALA A 879 33.35 86.53 25.81
N PRO A 880 32.59 86.04 24.81
CA PRO A 880 33.13 85.66 23.50
C PRO A 880 33.46 86.82 22.56
N GLY A 881 33.05 88.04 22.90
CA GLY A 881 33.34 89.24 22.12
C GLY A 881 32.46 90.43 22.50
N THR A 882 32.77 91.60 21.97
CA THR A 882 32.00 92.84 22.22
C THR A 882 30.59 92.73 21.63
N GLY A 883 29.56 92.90 22.45
CA GLY A 883 28.15 92.91 22.02
C GLY A 883 27.48 91.53 21.99
N LEU A 884 28.18 90.46 22.37
CA LEU A 884 27.62 89.12 22.54
C LEU A 884 27.25 88.86 24.01
N ALA A 885 26.16 88.14 24.25
CA ALA A 885 25.67 87.84 25.60
C ALA A 885 26.53 86.79 26.33
N GLY A 886 27.23 85.92 25.59
CA GLY A 886 28.05 84.85 26.16
C GLY A 886 27.25 83.65 26.66
N ALA A 887 27.97 82.62 27.10
CA ALA A 887 27.39 81.48 27.77
C ALA A 887 26.76 81.90 29.10
N SER A 888 25.58 81.36 29.40
CA SER A 888 24.98 81.52 30.72
C SER A 888 25.80 80.73 31.76
N PRO A 889 25.66 81.02 33.07
CA PRO A 889 26.37 80.23 34.07
C PRO A 889 26.05 78.73 34.01
N TYR A 890 24.79 78.37 33.72
CA TYR A 890 24.42 76.98 33.46
C TYR A 890 25.15 76.41 32.23
N GLY A 891 25.27 77.17 31.14
CA GLY A 891 26.03 76.78 29.96
C GLY A 891 27.52 76.54 30.24
N ILE A 892 28.14 77.36 31.10
CA ILE A 892 29.50 77.11 31.58
C ILE A 892 29.56 75.78 32.32
N TYR A 893 28.66 75.51 33.29
CA TYR A 893 28.62 74.22 33.98
C TYR A 893 28.40 73.03 33.03
N LEU A 894 27.59 73.18 31.98
CA LEU A 894 27.39 72.13 30.97
C LEU A 894 28.69 71.80 30.24
N VAL A 895 29.45 72.81 29.83
CA VAL A 895 30.75 72.60 29.16
C VAL A 895 31.76 71.98 30.12
N GLN A 896 31.81 72.44 31.37
CA GLN A 896 32.66 71.84 32.42
C GLN A 896 32.34 70.35 32.62
N ASN A 897 31.07 70.01 32.73
CA ASN A 897 30.63 68.62 32.86
C ASN A 897 30.91 67.81 31.59
N ALA A 898 30.70 68.35 30.39
CA ALA A 898 30.99 67.65 29.15
C ALA A 898 32.49 67.31 29.02
N ILE A 899 33.37 68.27 29.31
CA ILE A 899 34.83 68.05 29.33
C ILE A 899 35.20 67.07 30.44
N GLY A 900 34.77 67.32 31.68
CA GLY A 900 35.11 66.51 32.84
C GLY A 900 34.66 65.05 32.74
N ARG A 901 33.64 64.75 31.93
CA ARG A 901 33.12 63.38 31.77
C ARG A 901 33.75 62.58 30.63
N MET A 902 34.16 63.24 29.54
CA MET A 902 34.62 62.52 28.35
C MET A 902 36.09 62.75 28.02
N MET A 903 36.73 63.81 28.51
CA MET A 903 38.15 64.04 28.24
C MET A 903 39.01 62.96 28.93
N PRO A 904 40.05 62.42 28.27
CA PRO A 904 41.10 61.62 28.91
C PRO A 904 41.77 62.38 30.07
N GLN A 905 41.79 61.80 31.26
CA GLN A 905 42.18 62.50 32.49
C GLN A 905 42.97 61.59 33.44
N THR A 906 44.01 62.15 34.07
CA THR A 906 44.61 61.54 35.28
C THR A 906 43.57 61.45 36.41
N PHE A 907 43.86 60.69 37.45
CA PHE A 907 42.96 60.61 38.61
C PHE A 907 42.79 61.98 39.30
N ASP A 908 43.84 62.78 39.42
CA ASP A 908 43.75 64.13 40.00
C ASP A 908 43.02 65.11 39.07
N GLU A 909 43.20 64.97 37.74
CA GLU A 909 42.45 65.75 36.74
C GLU A 909 40.94 65.47 36.81
N GLN A 910 40.53 64.22 37.09
CA GLN A 910 39.12 63.90 37.30
C GLN A 910 38.51 64.71 38.45
N LEU A 911 39.27 64.94 39.52
CA LEU A 911 38.83 65.76 40.65
C LEU A 911 38.79 67.26 40.29
N TYR A 912 39.78 67.74 39.54
CA TYR A 912 39.84 69.13 39.12
C TYR A 912 38.75 69.49 38.08
N TYR A 913 38.63 68.75 36.97
CA TYR A 913 37.69 69.12 35.91
C TYR A 913 36.22 68.89 36.31
N ASN A 914 35.93 67.85 37.10
CA ASN A 914 34.56 67.60 37.57
C ASN A 914 34.12 68.45 38.76
N TYR A 915 35.05 68.89 39.64
CA TYR A 915 34.70 69.56 40.91
C TYR A 915 35.48 70.84 41.21
N GLY A 916 36.42 71.24 40.36
CA GLY A 916 37.32 72.35 40.65
C GLY A 916 38.20 72.10 41.87
N LEU A 917 38.49 70.83 42.22
CA LEU A 917 39.32 70.52 43.38
C LEU A 917 40.77 70.91 43.13
N SER A 918 41.27 71.90 43.87
CA SER A 918 42.67 72.28 43.94
C SER A 918 43.28 71.74 45.23
N LEU A 919 44.31 70.91 45.11
CA LEU A 919 45.10 70.38 46.22
C LEU A 919 46.35 71.24 46.52
N SER A 920 46.36 72.50 46.08
CA SER A 920 47.47 73.42 46.32
C SER A 920 47.73 73.62 47.81
N THR A 921 48.99 73.48 48.23
CA THR A 921 49.39 73.66 49.63
C THR A 921 49.60 75.13 50.02
N SER A 922 49.45 76.07 49.07
CA SER A 922 49.53 77.50 49.34
C SER A 922 48.33 77.99 50.15
N ALA A 923 48.55 78.88 51.12
CA ALA A 923 47.50 79.39 52.00
C ALA A 923 46.39 80.08 51.21
N GLY A 924 45.15 79.59 51.37
CA GLY A 924 43.98 80.09 50.64
C GLY A 924 43.91 79.66 49.17
N SER A 925 44.68 78.65 48.76
CA SER A 925 44.71 78.14 47.37
C SER A 925 44.18 76.71 47.21
N ALA A 926 43.94 75.99 48.31
CA ALA A 926 43.18 74.75 48.31
C ALA A 926 41.69 75.07 48.31
N TYR A 927 40.94 74.50 47.36
CA TYR A 927 39.53 74.78 47.23
C TYR A 927 38.78 73.69 46.47
N VAL A 928 37.46 73.71 46.55
CA VAL A 928 36.53 72.92 45.74
C VAL A 928 35.35 73.80 45.32
N ASP A 929 34.87 73.66 44.09
CA ASP A 929 33.68 74.38 43.63
C ASP A 929 32.43 73.68 44.18
N LEU A 930 31.48 74.46 44.68
CA LEU A 930 30.19 73.96 45.15
C LEU A 930 29.19 74.06 44.00
N ARG A 931 28.91 72.92 43.38
CA ARG A 931 28.08 72.82 42.18
C ARG A 931 26.72 72.17 42.49
N PRO A 932 25.65 72.52 41.76
CA PRO A 932 24.36 71.86 41.92
C PRO A 932 24.45 70.34 41.78
N GLY A 933 23.73 69.63 42.66
CA GLY A 933 23.76 68.16 42.76
C GLY A 933 24.69 67.63 43.83
N MET A 934 25.61 68.47 44.35
CA MET A 934 26.46 68.16 45.50
C MET A 934 25.73 68.38 46.83
N VAL A 935 26.32 67.88 47.91
CA VAL A 935 25.90 68.22 49.29
C VAL A 935 27.10 68.82 50.01
N LEU A 936 26.91 69.97 50.65
CA LEU A 936 27.92 70.55 51.54
C LEU A 936 27.64 70.04 52.95
N ARG A 937 28.52 69.20 53.47
CA ARG A 937 28.49 68.75 54.86
C ARG A 937 29.34 69.67 55.72
N VAL A 938 28.75 70.18 56.79
CA VAL A 938 29.40 71.04 57.78
C VAL A 938 29.40 70.34 59.12
N VAL A 939 30.58 70.08 59.67
CA VAL A 939 30.74 69.54 61.02
C VAL A 939 31.20 70.67 61.91
N LEU A 940 30.33 71.15 62.78
CA LEU A 940 30.64 72.22 63.74
C LEU A 940 31.18 71.60 65.02
N SER A 941 32.42 71.97 65.36
CA SER A 941 33.03 71.61 66.64
C SER A 941 32.67 72.66 67.70
N ASP A 942 32.26 72.22 68.89
CA ASP A 942 32.03 73.10 70.03
C ASP A 942 33.35 73.79 70.44
N TYR A 943 33.38 75.13 70.36
CA TYR A 943 34.54 75.90 70.79
C TYR A 943 34.51 76.06 72.31
N VAL A 944 35.21 75.18 73.05
CA VAL A 944 35.34 75.30 74.50
C VAL A 944 36.53 76.20 74.81
N SER A 945 36.30 77.36 75.44
CA SER A 945 37.39 78.16 75.99
C SER A 945 38.02 77.42 77.17
N ILE A 946 39.22 76.87 76.99
CA ILE A 946 40.02 76.37 78.11
C ILE A 946 40.87 77.56 78.59
N ASN A 947 40.65 78.01 79.83
CA ASN A 947 41.35 79.18 80.39
C ASN A 947 42.88 79.01 80.29
N GLU A 948 43.52 80.00 79.67
CA GLU A 948 44.95 80.01 79.35
C GLU A 948 45.82 80.26 80.58
N GLN A 949 46.04 79.27 81.43
CA GLN A 949 47.22 79.26 82.30
C GLN A 949 47.79 77.84 82.37
N SER A 950 48.83 77.59 81.55
CA SER A 950 49.60 76.33 81.42
C SER A 950 48.82 75.10 80.95
N LEU A 951 48.78 74.85 79.62
CA LEU A 951 48.25 73.62 79.05
C LEU A 951 49.37 72.71 78.45
N PRO A 952 49.25 71.38 78.60
CA PRO A 952 50.13 70.40 77.97
C PRO A 952 50.00 70.37 76.44
N THR A 953 51.02 69.84 75.74
CA THR A 953 51.10 69.75 74.27
C THR A 953 50.16 68.69 73.63
N TRP A 954 49.26 68.08 74.41
CA TRP A 954 48.41 66.96 73.96
C TRP A 954 46.94 67.39 73.78
N LEU A 955 46.23 66.74 72.86
CA LEU A 955 44.80 66.96 72.64
C LEU A 955 43.96 66.33 73.77
N ASN A 956 43.08 67.09 74.42
CA ASN A 956 42.31 66.65 75.60
C ASN A 956 40.95 65.97 75.25
N GLY A 957 40.95 65.06 74.25
CA GLY A 957 39.74 64.33 73.82
C GLY A 957 38.86 65.03 72.79
N TYR A 958 37.78 64.35 72.36
CA TYR A 958 36.82 64.81 71.35
C TYR A 958 35.54 65.34 72.02
N ALA A 959 35.17 66.59 71.76
CA ALA A 959 33.85 67.11 72.10
C ALA A 959 32.85 66.70 71.01
N GLY A 960 31.59 66.43 71.37
CA GLY A 960 30.55 66.12 70.38
C GLY A 960 30.46 67.21 69.31
N ALA A 961 30.21 66.83 68.06
CA ALA A 961 30.08 67.76 66.94
C ALA A 961 28.72 67.58 66.27
N THR A 962 28.11 68.70 65.86
CA THR A 962 26.85 68.66 65.10
C THR A 962 27.16 68.64 63.60
N VAL A 963 26.51 67.73 62.87
CA VAL A 963 26.66 67.59 61.41
C VAL A 963 25.43 68.20 60.72
N PHE A 964 25.66 69.09 59.76
CA PHE A 964 24.63 69.68 58.90
C PHE A 964 24.93 69.34 57.44
N ASP A 965 23.93 68.83 56.72
CA ASP A 965 24.03 68.58 55.28
C ASP A 965 23.17 69.61 54.54
N PHE A 966 23.82 70.44 53.71
CA PHE A 966 23.17 71.43 52.86
C PHE A 966 23.13 70.93 51.42
N GLU A 967 21.93 70.81 50.85
CA GLU A 967 21.77 70.40 49.45
C GLU A 967 22.12 71.57 48.53
N VAL A 968 23.20 71.43 47.76
CA VAL A 968 23.58 72.43 46.78
C VAL A 968 22.70 72.25 45.54
N GLY A 969 21.83 73.21 45.28
CA GLY A 969 20.87 73.19 44.17
C GLY A 969 20.90 74.49 43.36
N SER A 970 20.28 74.48 42.19
CA SER A 970 20.12 75.68 41.36
C SER A 970 18.69 76.22 41.40
N TYR A 971 18.55 77.53 41.20
CA TYR A 971 17.25 78.19 41.05
C TYR A 971 17.35 79.40 40.12
N HIS A 972 16.20 79.91 39.67
CA HIS A 972 16.14 81.09 38.82
C HIS A 972 15.49 82.26 39.56
N THR A 973 16.03 83.47 39.37
CA THR A 973 15.44 84.70 39.90
C THR A 973 15.68 85.82 38.91
N ASN A 974 14.60 86.48 38.46
CA ASN A 974 14.65 87.55 37.46
C ASN A 974 15.42 87.13 36.17
N GLY A 975 15.24 85.89 35.72
CA GLY A 975 15.92 85.34 34.54
C GLY A 975 17.39 84.94 34.75
N ALA A 976 17.98 85.19 35.92
CA ALA A 976 19.34 84.76 36.24
C ALA A 976 19.35 83.40 36.94
N TRP A 977 20.23 82.49 36.49
CA TRP A 977 20.49 81.21 37.13
C TRP A 977 21.43 81.42 38.34
N ARG A 978 21.11 80.82 39.48
CA ARG A 978 21.83 80.98 40.76
C ARG A 978 21.97 79.63 41.46
N VAL A 979 22.93 79.54 42.38
CA VAL A 979 23.14 78.39 43.27
C VAL A 979 22.68 78.74 44.69
N GLY A 980 22.09 77.77 45.38
CA GLY A 980 21.73 77.89 46.79
C GLY A 980 21.84 76.55 47.53
N PHE A 981 21.56 76.56 48.82
CA PHE A 981 21.94 75.51 49.78
C PHE A 981 20.76 74.78 50.42
N ASP A 982 19.53 75.15 50.04
CA ASP A 982 18.29 74.51 50.45
C ASP A 982 17.20 74.73 49.39
N GLY A 983 16.50 73.67 48.99
CA GLY A 983 15.49 73.72 47.94
C GLY A 983 14.27 74.58 48.28
N PHE A 984 13.87 74.63 49.55
CA PHE A 984 12.74 75.44 50.01
C PHE A 984 13.13 76.92 50.10
N LEU A 985 14.29 77.24 50.68
CA LEU A 985 14.81 78.61 50.74
C LEU A 985 15.10 79.17 49.34
N ASN A 986 15.56 78.33 48.40
CA ASN A 986 15.69 78.70 46.99
C ASN A 986 14.38 79.23 46.40
N GLN A 987 13.25 78.58 46.69
CA GLN A 987 11.92 79.03 46.21
C GLN A 987 11.46 80.31 46.91
N LEU A 988 11.73 80.45 48.22
CA LEU A 988 11.38 81.69 48.91
C LEU A 988 12.22 82.88 48.41
N ALA A 989 13.50 82.67 48.13
CA ALA A 989 14.37 83.69 47.57
C ALA A 989 13.99 84.05 46.12
N SER A 990 13.61 83.06 45.29
CA SER A 990 13.23 83.29 43.88
C SER A 990 11.96 84.13 43.73
N HIS A 991 11.00 83.95 44.64
CA HIS A 991 9.76 84.71 44.69
C HIS A 991 9.86 85.98 45.54
N ASN A 992 11.06 86.33 46.00
CA ASN A 992 11.33 87.50 46.85
C ASN A 992 10.52 87.49 48.18
N ALA A 993 10.11 86.30 48.63
CA ALA A 993 9.37 86.07 49.88
C ALA A 993 10.30 86.00 51.10
N LEU A 994 11.59 85.70 50.89
CA LEU A 994 12.65 85.76 51.90
C LEU A 994 13.62 86.89 51.56
N GLN A 995 13.71 87.89 52.44
CA GLN A 995 14.70 88.97 52.36
C GLN A 995 15.68 88.87 53.53
N VAL A 996 16.96 88.77 53.22
CA VAL A 996 18.02 88.57 54.21
C VAL A 996 18.90 89.81 54.24
N PRO A 997 18.99 90.53 55.38
CA PRO A 997 19.85 91.69 55.53
C PRO A 997 21.32 91.38 55.28
N ALA A 998 22.09 92.40 54.87
CA ALA A 998 23.54 92.23 54.71
C ALA A 998 24.22 91.98 56.07
N PRO A 999 25.19 91.05 56.14
CA PRO A 999 25.98 90.85 57.35
C PRO A 999 26.90 92.05 57.62
N PHE A 1000 27.34 92.20 58.87
CA PHE A 1000 28.29 93.25 59.25
C PHE A 1000 29.62 93.08 58.49
N LYS A 1001 30.05 94.12 57.77
CA LYS A 1001 31.36 94.18 57.10
C LYS A 1001 32.30 95.07 57.91
N SER A 1002 33.43 94.53 58.36
CA SER A 1002 34.50 95.38 58.91
C SER A 1002 35.02 96.33 57.83
N THR A 1003 35.21 97.60 58.17
CA THR A 1003 35.80 98.61 57.29
C THR A 1003 37.32 98.64 57.34
N THR A 1004 37.94 97.84 58.23
CA THR A 1004 39.40 97.68 58.34
C THR A 1004 39.77 96.19 58.51
N GLY A 1005 40.59 95.66 57.59
CA GLY A 1005 41.14 94.29 57.67
C GLY A 1005 40.22 93.14 57.21
N MET A 1006 40.68 91.91 57.43
CA MET A 1006 40.01 90.65 57.05
C MET A 1006 39.15 90.03 58.17
N GLY A 1007 38.89 90.79 59.23
CA GLY A 1007 38.09 90.35 60.38
C GLY A 1007 36.59 90.52 60.16
N GLN A 1008 35.79 89.51 60.50
CA GLN A 1008 34.32 89.61 60.54
C GLN A 1008 33.75 89.07 61.87
N SER A 1009 32.58 89.55 62.31
CA SER A 1009 31.90 89.06 63.53
C SER A 1009 30.43 88.77 63.25
N GLY A 1010 29.95 87.60 63.70
CA GLY A 1010 28.56 87.14 63.55
C GLY A 1010 28.46 85.61 63.58
N VAL A 1011 27.26 85.09 63.82
CA VAL A 1011 26.89 83.67 63.61
C VAL A 1011 25.93 83.64 62.44
N ALA A 1012 26.22 82.85 61.42
CA ALA A 1012 25.39 82.71 60.21
C ALA A 1012 24.67 81.35 60.22
N ALA A 1013 23.41 81.35 59.82
CA ALA A 1013 22.62 80.18 59.48
C ALA A 1013 22.54 80.01 57.96
N ALA A 1014 21.94 78.91 57.48
CA ALA A 1014 21.77 78.66 56.04
C ALA A 1014 21.01 79.79 55.32
N ALA A 1015 20.05 80.42 56.00
CA ALA A 1015 19.33 81.58 55.47
C ALA A 1015 20.26 82.77 55.16
N ASP A 1016 21.35 82.95 55.91
CA ASP A 1016 22.31 84.04 55.67
C ASP A 1016 23.06 83.87 54.33
N LEU A 1017 23.10 82.66 53.76
CA LEU A 1017 23.61 82.43 52.40
C LEU A 1017 22.64 82.93 51.30
N TYR A 1018 21.48 83.49 51.67
CA TYR A 1018 20.52 84.09 50.74
C TYR A 1018 20.49 85.62 50.76
N TYR A 1019 21.42 86.30 51.46
CA TYR A 1019 21.52 87.75 51.30
C TYR A 1019 21.98 88.12 49.87
N PRO A 1020 21.61 89.29 49.34
CA PRO A 1020 21.72 89.59 47.90
C PRO A 1020 23.09 89.35 47.24
N GLN A 1021 24.23 89.50 47.94
CA GLN A 1021 25.54 89.26 47.33
C GLN A 1021 25.98 87.79 47.34
N PHE A 1022 25.36 86.94 48.16
CA PHE A 1022 25.53 85.49 48.07
C PHE A 1022 24.64 84.85 47.01
N GLN A 1023 23.56 85.51 46.57
CA GLN A 1023 22.73 85.00 45.49
C GLN A 1023 23.49 85.05 44.16
N GLN A 1024 24.44 84.15 43.93
CA GLN A 1024 25.33 84.17 42.77
C GLN A 1024 25.37 82.78 42.11
N PRO A 1025 25.81 82.69 40.86
CA PRO A 1025 25.92 81.41 40.15
C PRO A 1025 27.14 80.56 40.53
N TYR A 1026 28.21 81.16 41.07
CA TYR A 1026 29.45 80.43 41.35
C TYR A 1026 29.81 80.50 42.83
N PHE A 1027 30.07 79.34 43.42
CA PHE A 1027 30.50 79.18 44.80
C PHE A 1027 31.74 78.30 44.90
N ARG A 1028 32.63 78.67 45.81
CA ARG A 1028 33.87 77.93 46.08
C ARG A 1028 34.11 77.83 47.57
N ALA A 1029 34.33 76.62 48.05
CA ALA A 1029 34.77 76.36 49.42
C ALA A 1029 36.30 76.32 49.45
N PHE A 1030 36.90 77.25 50.20
CA PHE A 1030 38.33 77.33 50.47
C PHE A 1030 38.68 76.58 51.75
N VAL A 1031 39.80 75.86 51.69
CA VAL A 1031 40.37 75.11 52.80
C VAL A 1031 41.59 75.87 53.33
N PRO A 1032 41.72 76.08 54.65
CA PRO A 1032 42.89 76.75 55.20
C PRO A 1032 44.10 75.81 55.12
N ALA A 1033 45.26 76.33 54.70
CA ALA A 1033 46.50 75.53 54.64
C ALA A 1033 47.01 75.09 56.02
N THR A 1034 46.54 75.73 57.10
CA THR A 1034 46.82 75.33 58.48
C THR A 1034 45.61 75.66 59.33
N LEU A 1035 45.11 74.68 60.10
CA LEU A 1035 44.05 74.93 61.07
C LEU A 1035 44.58 75.73 62.26
N LEU A 1036 43.79 76.68 62.74
CA LEU A 1036 44.11 77.44 63.94
C LEU A 1036 44.25 76.52 65.17
N SER A 1037 45.11 76.93 66.11
CA SER A 1037 45.19 76.29 67.43
C SER A 1037 43.81 76.32 68.09
N PRO A 1038 43.37 75.23 68.78
CA PRO A 1038 42.11 75.19 69.52
C PRO A 1038 41.93 76.33 70.54
N SER A 1039 43.02 76.94 70.99
CA SER A 1039 43.01 78.06 71.96
C SER A 1039 43.16 79.44 71.32
N SER A 1040 43.40 79.54 70.01
CA SER A 1040 43.74 80.81 69.36
C SER A 1040 42.56 81.78 69.30
N THR A 1041 42.64 82.90 70.01
CA THR A 1041 41.61 83.97 69.98
C THR A 1041 41.97 85.16 69.07
N THR A 1042 43.27 85.44 68.87
CA THR A 1042 43.77 86.68 68.22
C THR A 1042 43.55 86.77 66.71
N ASN A 1043 43.41 85.63 66.01
CA ASN A 1043 43.23 85.59 64.55
C ASN A 1043 42.03 84.72 64.09
N ALA A 1044 41.18 84.29 65.03
CA ALA A 1044 40.04 83.40 64.75
C ALA A 1044 38.89 84.05 63.98
N ASN A 1045 38.99 85.33 63.65
CA ASN A 1045 38.04 86.09 62.85
C ASN A 1045 38.54 86.35 61.41
N GLN A 1046 39.74 85.88 61.04
CA GLN A 1046 40.30 86.03 59.69
C GLN A 1046 39.78 84.91 58.76
N THR A 1047 39.12 85.29 57.67
CA THR A 1047 38.45 84.36 56.74
C THR A 1047 39.41 83.39 56.04
N ASN A 1048 40.65 83.79 55.74
CA ASN A 1048 41.66 82.96 55.05
C ASN A 1048 42.33 81.91 55.94
N LEU A 1049 42.16 81.98 57.27
CA LEU A 1049 42.67 81.01 58.24
C LEU A 1049 41.60 80.01 58.71
N ASN A 1050 40.39 80.11 58.16
CA ASN A 1050 39.27 79.24 58.45
C ASN A 1050 38.79 78.59 57.14
N PHE A 1051 37.97 77.54 57.24
CA PHE A 1051 37.18 77.13 56.09
C PHE A 1051 36.23 78.27 55.69
N ALA A 1052 36.17 78.58 54.41
CA ALA A 1052 35.37 79.70 53.92
C ALA A 1052 34.66 79.37 52.61
N ILE A 1053 33.45 79.89 52.44
CA ILE A 1053 32.69 79.83 51.20
C ILE A 1053 32.70 81.23 50.59
N VAL A 1054 33.06 81.31 49.31
CA VAL A 1054 33.09 82.54 48.52
C VAL A 1054 32.10 82.41 47.38
N ALA A 1055 31.35 83.48 47.09
CA ALA A 1055 30.45 83.57 45.95
C ALA A 1055 30.87 84.64 44.95
N ALA A 1056 30.65 84.38 43.65
CA ALA A 1056 31.00 85.31 42.58
C ALA A 1056 29.99 85.28 41.42
N ALA A 1057 29.83 86.43 40.77
CA ALA A 1057 28.90 86.64 39.67
C ALA A 1057 29.30 85.98 38.35
N SER A 1058 30.57 85.62 38.18
CA SER A 1058 31.15 85.13 36.93
C SER A 1058 32.19 84.04 37.18
N PHE A 1059 32.39 83.14 36.22
CA PHE A 1059 33.41 82.09 36.23
C PHE A 1059 34.81 82.72 36.29
N THR A 1060 35.05 83.75 35.48
CA THR A 1060 36.32 84.49 35.48
C THR A 1060 36.61 85.07 36.87
N THR A 1061 35.58 85.58 37.54
CA THR A 1061 35.69 86.16 38.88
C THR A 1061 35.95 85.10 39.95
N ILE A 1062 35.25 83.95 39.94
CA ILE A 1062 35.47 82.88 40.93
C ILE A 1062 36.84 82.21 40.74
N ASN A 1063 37.33 82.11 39.51
CA ASN A 1063 38.60 81.46 39.21
C ASN A 1063 39.80 82.23 39.78
N GLY A 1064 39.70 83.56 39.87
CA GLY A 1064 40.67 84.43 40.54
C GLY A 1064 40.35 84.76 42.01
N ALA A 1065 39.27 84.18 42.58
CA ALA A 1065 38.81 84.56 43.90
C ALA A 1065 39.71 84.05 45.03
N THR A 1066 39.70 84.79 46.14
CA THR A 1066 40.32 84.41 47.41
C THR A 1066 39.30 84.63 48.54
N PRO A 1067 39.45 84.01 49.73
CA PRO A 1067 38.54 84.23 50.86
C PRO A 1067 38.74 85.62 51.49
N ASN A 1068 38.49 86.68 50.73
CA ASN A 1068 38.63 88.07 51.10
C ASN A 1068 37.27 88.77 51.15
N PRO A 1069 36.71 89.01 52.35
CA PRO A 1069 35.38 89.58 52.53
C PRO A 1069 35.23 91.04 52.02
N GLN A 1070 36.35 91.73 51.74
CA GLN A 1070 36.34 93.07 51.15
C GLN A 1070 36.04 93.05 49.65
N GLN A 1071 36.41 91.96 48.98
CA GLN A 1071 36.29 91.80 47.53
C GLN A 1071 35.10 90.91 47.16
N TYR A 1072 34.82 89.89 47.96
CA TYR A 1072 33.80 88.88 47.65
C TYR A 1072 32.85 88.64 48.83
N ALA A 1073 31.62 88.21 48.51
CA ALA A 1073 30.72 87.66 49.50
C ALA A 1073 31.36 86.39 50.11
N THR A 1074 31.72 86.46 51.39
CA THR A 1074 32.49 85.41 52.08
C THR A 1074 31.81 85.03 53.39
N ALA A 1075 31.63 83.74 53.63
CA ALA A 1075 31.16 83.17 54.88
C ALA A 1075 32.23 82.21 55.38
N TYR A 1076 32.59 82.26 56.66
CA TYR A 1076 33.67 81.44 57.21
C TYR A 1076 33.21 80.71 58.47
N PHE A 1077 33.75 79.51 58.65
CA PHE A 1077 33.37 78.60 59.73
C PHE A 1077 34.46 78.64 60.79
N ARG A 1078 34.13 79.26 61.92
CA ARG A 1078 35.05 79.43 63.05
C ARG A 1078 35.30 78.12 63.78
N GLY A 1079 36.43 78.06 64.49
CA GLY A 1079 36.83 76.90 65.27
C GLY A 1079 37.38 75.77 64.41
N ARG A 1080 37.53 74.58 64.99
CA ARG A 1080 37.91 73.36 64.26
C ARG A 1080 36.70 72.75 63.54
N SER A 1081 35.92 73.58 62.88
CA SER A 1081 34.84 73.13 62.00
C SER A 1081 35.44 72.50 60.75
N THR A 1082 34.78 71.50 60.16
CA THR A 1082 35.20 70.89 58.89
C THR A 1082 34.10 71.04 57.85
N LEU A 1083 34.51 71.32 56.61
CA LEU A 1083 33.64 71.32 55.44
C LEU A 1083 34.01 70.14 54.55
N GLU A 1084 33.02 69.35 54.16
CA GLU A 1084 33.16 68.26 53.21
C GLU A 1084 32.23 68.52 52.03
N ALA A 1085 32.80 68.61 50.83
CA ALA A 1085 32.02 68.60 49.60
C ALA A 1085 31.71 67.14 49.25
N MET A 1086 30.43 66.79 49.18
CA MET A 1086 29.96 65.42 49.05
C MET A 1086 29.27 65.20 47.70
N ILE A 1087 29.38 63.98 47.17
CA ILE A 1087 28.78 63.53 45.92
C ILE A 1087 27.94 62.27 46.14
N ARG A 1088 26.94 62.08 45.28
CA ARG A 1088 26.05 60.92 45.29
C ARG A 1088 26.55 59.86 44.31
N VAL A 1089 26.72 58.65 44.80
CA VAL A 1089 27.00 57.44 44.02
C VAL A 1089 25.93 56.38 44.31
N ARG A 1090 25.82 55.35 43.48
CA ARG A 1090 24.93 54.22 43.72
C ARG A 1090 25.72 52.94 43.93
N VAL A 1091 25.38 52.15 44.94
CA VAL A 1091 25.94 50.82 45.19
C VAL A 1091 24.79 49.82 45.22
N ASP A 1092 24.79 48.86 44.29
CA ASP A 1092 23.73 47.85 44.14
C ASP A 1092 22.32 48.47 44.11
N GLY A 1093 22.18 49.62 43.45
CA GLY A 1093 20.93 50.38 43.34
C GLY A 1093 20.64 51.35 44.50
N GLY A 1094 21.34 51.24 45.64
CA GLY A 1094 21.18 52.15 46.78
C GLY A 1094 22.05 53.39 46.67
N GLU A 1095 21.49 54.58 46.93
CA GLU A 1095 22.26 55.83 46.99
C GLU A 1095 23.21 55.89 48.20
N ARG A 1096 24.42 56.40 47.99
CA ARG A 1096 25.43 56.66 49.02
C ARG A 1096 26.04 58.03 48.81
N LEU A 1097 26.21 58.75 49.92
CA LEU A 1097 26.87 60.05 49.94
C LEU A 1097 28.33 59.85 50.36
N VAL A 1098 29.28 60.28 49.51
CA VAL A 1098 30.72 60.15 49.75
C VAL A 1098 31.44 61.49 49.53
N PRO A 1099 32.50 61.82 50.28
CA PRO A 1099 33.30 63.03 50.03
C PRO A 1099 33.95 63.00 48.63
N VAL A 1100 34.07 64.16 47.99
CA VAL A 1100 34.91 64.34 46.79
C VAL A 1100 36.34 63.88 47.12
N GLY A 1101 36.92 63.04 46.26
CA GLY A 1101 38.21 62.39 46.50
C GLY A 1101 38.12 60.96 47.02
N THR A 1102 36.93 60.46 47.37
CA THR A 1102 36.73 59.03 47.70
C THR A 1102 37.02 58.17 46.47
N SER A 1103 37.97 57.24 46.59
CA SER A 1103 38.25 56.24 45.54
C SER A 1103 37.28 55.07 45.59
N LEU A 1104 37.18 54.31 44.48
CA LEU A 1104 36.42 53.06 44.43
C LEU A 1104 36.90 52.09 45.52
N GLY A 1105 38.20 51.97 45.73
CA GLY A 1105 38.82 51.14 46.76
C GLY A 1105 38.37 51.53 48.17
N ASN A 1106 38.35 52.84 48.50
CA ASN A 1106 37.88 53.31 49.81
C ASN A 1106 36.42 52.95 50.06
N LEU A 1107 35.55 53.10 49.05
CA LEU A 1107 34.15 52.70 49.17
C LEU A 1107 34.00 51.20 49.38
N LEU A 1108 34.76 50.38 48.64
CA LEU A 1108 34.71 48.93 48.78
C LEU A 1108 35.30 48.45 50.12
N GLU A 1109 36.30 49.13 50.67
CA GLU A 1109 36.83 48.87 52.02
C GLU A 1109 35.80 49.14 53.11
N GLN A 1110 35.03 50.22 53.01
CA GLN A 1110 33.92 50.50 53.92
C GLN A 1110 32.87 49.37 53.91
N LEU A 1111 32.73 48.69 52.77
CA LEU A 1111 31.83 47.55 52.59
C LEU A 1111 32.51 46.19 52.86
N GLN A 1112 33.80 46.17 53.20
CA GLN A 1112 34.63 44.96 53.31
C GLN A 1112 34.59 44.07 52.05
N ARG A 1113 34.52 44.68 50.87
CA ARG A 1113 34.37 44.04 49.55
C ARG A 1113 35.48 44.38 48.56
N ARG A 1114 36.58 45.03 48.99
CA ARG A 1114 37.70 45.36 48.09
C ARG A 1114 38.32 44.06 47.54
N PRO A 1115 38.33 43.85 46.20
CA PRO A 1115 38.99 42.68 45.61
C PRO A 1115 40.50 42.74 45.80
N ASN A 1116 41.18 41.62 45.54
CA ASN A 1116 42.63 41.62 45.44
C ASN A 1116 43.08 42.55 44.30
N ALA A 1117 44.17 43.30 44.50
CA ALA A 1117 44.64 44.30 43.55
C ALA A 1117 45.02 43.72 42.17
N ALA A 1118 45.38 42.43 42.12
CA ALA A 1118 45.65 41.69 40.89
C ALA A 1118 44.60 40.60 40.65
N GLY A 1119 44.02 40.55 39.45
CA GLY A 1119 43.07 39.52 39.01
C GLY A 1119 41.70 40.07 38.60
N ARG A 1120 40.81 39.17 38.17
CA ARG A 1120 39.44 39.51 37.76
C ARG A 1120 38.67 40.14 38.91
N SER A 1121 37.87 41.16 38.61
CA SER A 1121 37.10 41.94 39.58
C SER A 1121 36.00 41.15 40.32
N GLY A 1122 35.84 39.85 40.04
CA GLY A 1122 34.85 38.99 40.68
C GLY A 1122 33.40 39.35 40.36
N GLY A 1123 33.16 40.03 39.23
CA GLY A 1123 31.85 40.56 38.86
C GLY A 1123 31.58 41.98 39.39
N LEU A 1124 32.56 42.65 39.97
CA LEU A 1124 32.49 44.08 40.28
C LEU A 1124 32.51 44.90 38.99
N ARG A 1125 31.54 45.80 38.83
CA ARG A 1125 31.43 46.72 37.70
C ARG A 1125 31.21 48.15 38.19
N LEU A 1126 31.80 49.10 37.47
CA LEU A 1126 31.59 50.53 37.66
C LEU A 1126 31.02 51.11 36.37
N LEU A 1127 29.80 51.64 36.44
CA LEU A 1127 29.18 52.37 35.35
C LEU A 1127 29.27 53.86 35.65
N ARG A 1128 29.90 54.62 34.76
CA ARG A 1128 30.15 56.04 34.88
C ARG A 1128 29.25 56.83 33.94
N ALA A 1129 28.56 57.84 34.46
CA ALA A 1129 27.72 58.71 33.65
C ALA A 1129 28.57 59.48 32.61
N SER A 1130 28.14 59.48 31.34
CA SER A 1130 28.83 60.15 30.23
C SER A 1130 28.64 61.68 30.23
N GLY A 1131 27.77 62.19 31.11
CA GLY A 1131 27.53 63.62 31.27
C GLY A 1131 26.49 64.19 30.30
N PRO A 1132 26.38 65.52 30.20
CA PRO A 1132 25.34 66.19 29.40
C PRO A 1132 25.67 66.32 27.90
N GLY A 1133 26.89 65.98 27.47
CA GLY A 1133 27.29 66.04 26.06
C GLY A 1133 26.98 64.75 25.31
N GLN A 1134 26.32 64.85 24.15
CA GLN A 1134 25.99 63.69 23.31
C GLN A 1134 27.07 63.49 22.25
N THR A 1135 27.47 62.26 21.94
CA THR A 1135 28.52 62.03 20.93
C THR A 1135 28.00 62.06 19.48
N ALA A 1136 26.69 62.16 19.30
CA ALA A 1136 26.02 62.36 18.01
C ALA A 1136 24.79 63.25 18.19
N THR A 1137 24.22 63.74 17.08
CA THR A 1137 22.98 64.52 17.09
C THR A 1137 21.72 63.67 17.23
N SER A 1138 21.83 62.35 16.99
CA SER A 1138 20.73 61.40 17.19
C SER A 1138 21.00 60.49 18.38
N ALA A 1139 19.95 60.14 19.12
CA ALA A 1139 20.05 59.25 20.27
C ALA A 1139 20.65 57.87 19.92
N ALA A 1140 20.34 57.33 18.73
CA ALA A 1140 20.84 56.04 18.27
C ALA A 1140 22.34 56.03 17.91
N GLY A 1141 22.90 57.19 17.54
CA GLY A 1141 24.33 57.35 17.25
C GLY A 1141 25.15 57.81 18.45
N SER A 1142 24.51 58.23 19.54
CA SER A 1142 25.20 58.67 20.75
C SER A 1142 25.63 57.47 21.60
N LEU A 1143 26.78 57.60 22.26
CA LEU A 1143 27.18 56.68 23.32
C LEU A 1143 26.12 56.66 24.44
N ALA A 1144 26.08 55.54 25.16
CA ALA A 1144 25.14 55.35 26.25
C ALA A 1144 25.30 56.41 27.35
N ALA A 1145 24.20 56.71 28.06
CA ALA A 1145 24.18 57.65 29.18
C ALA A 1145 25.10 57.23 30.35
N GLN A 1146 25.45 55.94 30.41
CA GLN A 1146 26.45 55.38 31.30
C GLN A 1146 27.38 54.46 30.51
N LEU A 1147 28.69 54.61 30.69
CA LEU A 1147 29.71 53.75 30.12
C LEU A 1147 30.39 52.95 31.23
N GLU A 1148 30.72 51.70 30.96
CA GLU A 1148 31.48 50.90 31.91
C GLU A 1148 32.91 51.43 32.03
N VAL A 1149 33.47 51.39 33.23
CA VAL A 1149 34.91 51.51 33.46
C VAL A 1149 35.46 50.09 33.54
N MET A 1150 36.32 49.71 32.60
CA MET A 1150 36.85 48.35 32.47
C MET A 1150 37.97 48.09 33.48
N LEU A 1151 37.58 47.87 34.74
CA LEU A 1151 38.48 47.66 35.88
C LEU A 1151 39.33 46.38 35.76
N ASP A 1152 38.81 45.37 35.07
CA ASP A 1152 39.41 44.04 34.90
C ASP A 1152 39.95 43.81 33.49
N TRP A 1153 40.07 44.87 32.66
CA TRP A 1153 40.66 44.76 31.34
C TRP A 1153 42.03 44.09 31.43
N GLN A 1154 42.22 43.00 30.69
CA GLN A 1154 43.44 42.18 30.71
C GLN A 1154 43.87 41.71 32.12
N GLY A 1155 42.91 41.49 33.01
CA GLY A 1155 43.16 41.01 34.38
C GLY A 1155 43.34 42.10 35.43
N GLY A 1156 43.09 43.37 35.07
CA GLY A 1156 43.17 44.53 35.96
C GLY A 1156 44.58 45.11 36.07
N VAL A 1157 44.69 46.32 36.66
CA VAL A 1157 45.95 47.08 36.69
C VAL A 1157 46.47 47.28 38.12
N VAL A 1158 47.77 47.00 38.30
CA VAL A 1158 48.55 47.34 39.50
C VAL A 1158 49.75 48.20 39.09
N TYR A 1159 49.83 49.42 39.57
CA TYR A 1159 50.82 50.39 39.13
C TYR A 1159 52.15 50.24 39.88
N THR A 1160 53.00 49.29 39.50
CA THR A 1160 54.32 48.98 40.12
C THR A 1160 54.27 48.57 41.61
N ALA A 1161 55.04 47.55 41.99
CA ALA A 1161 55.12 47.09 43.38
C ALA A 1161 55.64 48.20 44.31
N GLY A 1162 54.86 48.53 45.35
CA GLY A 1162 55.23 49.49 46.39
C GLY A 1162 54.67 50.91 46.25
N SER A 1163 54.00 51.26 45.14
CA SER A 1163 53.31 52.56 44.99
C SER A 1163 52.03 52.66 45.83
N GLY A 1164 51.40 51.51 46.12
CA GLY A 1164 50.07 51.43 46.74
C GLY A 1164 48.91 51.77 45.79
N LEU A 1165 49.18 52.07 44.52
CA LEU A 1165 48.17 52.44 43.52
C LEU A 1165 47.78 51.24 42.65
N ASP A 1166 46.48 51.11 42.41
CA ASP A 1166 45.84 50.10 41.57
C ASP A 1166 44.63 50.68 40.84
N GLY A 1167 43.96 49.88 40.01
CA GLY A 1167 42.74 50.32 39.32
C GLY A 1167 41.61 50.75 40.26
N TYR A 1168 41.61 50.30 41.52
CA TYR A 1168 40.63 50.72 42.53
C TYR A 1168 40.96 52.07 43.17
N SER A 1169 42.15 52.64 42.89
CA SER A 1169 42.52 53.99 43.30
C SER A 1169 41.81 55.08 42.48
N LEU A 1170 41.01 54.68 41.48
CA LEU A 1170 40.17 55.57 40.67
C LEU A 1170 39.21 56.39 41.54
N PRO A 1171 39.21 57.73 41.43
CA PRO A 1171 38.23 58.57 42.12
C PRO A 1171 36.80 58.33 41.61
N LEU A 1172 35.86 58.29 42.55
CA LEU A 1172 34.44 58.22 42.24
C LEU A 1172 33.92 59.58 41.76
N LEU A 1173 33.05 59.54 40.77
CA LEU A 1173 32.34 60.71 40.26
C LEU A 1173 30.85 60.62 40.60
N ALA A 1174 30.18 61.77 40.62
CA ALA A 1174 28.76 61.87 40.90
C ALA A 1174 27.98 61.10 39.81
N GLY A 1175 27.02 60.28 40.22
CA GLY A 1175 26.27 59.42 39.30
C GLY A 1175 26.97 58.12 38.92
N ASP A 1176 28.18 57.84 39.44
CA ASP A 1176 28.80 56.53 39.33
C ASP A 1176 27.91 55.46 40.00
N GLN A 1177 27.76 54.32 39.32
CA GLN A 1177 27.00 53.17 39.79
C GLN A 1177 27.93 51.96 39.91
N ILE A 1178 28.06 51.46 41.13
CA ILE A 1178 28.88 50.31 41.50
C ILE A 1178 27.94 49.11 41.65
N LEU A 1179 28.22 48.06 40.90
CA LEU A 1179 27.53 46.76 41.00
C LEU A 1179 28.53 45.77 41.59
N THR A 1180 28.23 45.23 42.76
CA THR A 1180 29.14 44.33 43.49
C THR A 1180 28.80 42.85 43.31
N ALA A 1181 27.72 42.53 42.59
CA ALA A 1181 27.37 41.19 42.16
C ALA A 1181 26.92 41.21 40.69
N GLY A 1182 27.65 40.48 39.83
CA GLY A 1182 27.13 39.99 38.55
C GLY A 1182 27.88 40.43 37.28
N PHE A 1183 28.14 39.44 36.42
CA PHE A 1183 27.81 39.50 35.00
C PHE A 1183 26.74 38.45 34.70
#